data_AF-A0A542UJ71-F1
#
_entry.id   AF-A0A542UJ71-F1
#
_cell.length_a   1.000
_cell.length_b   1.000
_cell.length_c   1.000
_cell.angle_alpha   90.00
_cell.angle_beta   90.00
_cell.angle_gamma   90.00
#
_symmetry.space_group_name_H-M   'P 1'
#
loop_
_entity.id
_entity.type
_entity.pdbx_description
1 polymer ?
#
loop_
_entity_poly.entity_id
_entity_poly.type
_entity_poly.pdbx_seq_one_letter_code
_entity_poly.pdbx_strand_id
1 'polypeptide(L)'
;MSQPGQTCQRPGCEGSYEDVGGGELYCDTCGLAPVVSAGGPPSGGGMVESPATGVTRGAADSGSSRSSSRTSSQSSKSRRSVSGRLSRSLSGRSSGRSVSVRSSGSSSGTSTRGRLGAGLVHVPQVPRPDPRSMVLDNPEVPERKRFCSRSDCGAPVGRARGERPGRTEGFCTKCGHPYSFVPKLKAGDIVHGQYEVVGCLAHGGLGWIYLAVDRAVSDRWVVLKGLLDTGDQDAMAAAISERRFLAEIEHANIVRIYNFVEHLDQRTGSLDGYIVMEYVGGKSLKEIANARRTQEGRRDPLPVEQACAYGIEALEALGHLHSRNLLYCDFKVDNAIQTEDQLKLIDMGAVRRMDDDESAIYGTVGYQAPEVAEVGPSVASDLYTVGRTLAVLTFDFQGYTNVYVDSLPDPDTIDVFRRYESFYRLLVRATDPDPARRFASAQEMAEQLTGVLREVVSLQTGQARPALSTQFGPEVKVIDRELFPRLDGDVSRLGARPLSSRAAPAVPALPAPTLVRPVDTPATALALPVPLVDPDDPNAGFLAGLMTSAPAELIAALDAAPAPTVETRLRQVRARLESGDHQAALMSLAKLEEERPDDWRVVWYRGVAALVTGDFEGAALSFDAIYDAFPGEAAPKLALGLCAEVLGQLDNAAEYYHLVWATDPSYVSAAFGLARVQLAAGNRQGAVRTLESVPESSIHYTAARVAAVRARLRQRTATAGDVPFLDDLTAAAGQVEALDAYGLDPARREQLAAEVLGSALDWILSGGQGSTPAAGGRVLLGSGLDERGLRFGLERAYRTLARLARGGEERIELVERANRYRPRTWV
;
A
#
# COMPACT_ATOMS: atom_id res chain seq x y z
N MET A 1 13.33 -34.54 53.22
CA MET A 1 12.64 -34.80 51.94
C MET A 1 11.19 -35.07 52.26
N SER A 2 10.27 -34.23 51.80
CA SER A 2 8.84 -34.48 51.98
C SER A 2 8.38 -35.62 51.08
N GLN A 3 7.30 -36.29 51.47
CA GLN A 3 6.68 -37.40 50.73
C GLN A 3 5.26 -37.01 50.31
N PRO A 4 4.72 -37.61 49.23
CA PRO A 4 3.31 -37.43 48.87
C PRO A 4 2.42 -37.82 50.05
N GLY A 5 1.46 -36.96 50.40
CA GLY A 5 0.56 -37.09 51.55
C GLY A 5 1.02 -36.39 52.84
N GLN A 6 2.21 -35.78 52.90
CA GLN A 6 2.63 -35.02 54.10
C GLN A 6 1.85 -33.70 54.24
N THR A 7 1.41 -33.37 55.45
CA THR A 7 0.79 -32.06 55.77
C THR A 7 1.74 -30.89 55.47
N CYS A 8 1.16 -29.80 54.98
CA CYS A 8 1.85 -28.57 54.63
C CYS A 8 2.49 -27.99 55.88
N GLN A 9 3.77 -27.67 55.79
CA GLN A 9 4.55 -27.19 56.92
C GLN A 9 4.42 -25.68 57.16
N ARG A 10 3.53 -25.00 56.41
CA ARG A 10 3.37 -23.55 56.49
C ARG A 10 2.28 -23.18 57.50
N PRO A 11 2.48 -22.13 58.31
CA PRO A 11 1.48 -21.68 59.27
C PRO A 11 0.16 -21.34 58.56
N GLY A 12 -0.96 -21.90 59.05
CA GLY A 12 -2.30 -21.63 58.53
C GLY A 12 -2.71 -22.40 57.27
N CYS A 13 -1.91 -23.38 56.82
CA CYS A 13 -2.27 -24.23 55.68
C CYS A 13 -2.57 -25.67 56.13
N GLU A 14 -3.83 -26.11 55.99
CA GLU A 14 -4.26 -27.48 56.36
C GLU A 14 -4.00 -28.53 55.27
N GLY A 15 -3.37 -28.12 54.17
CA GLY A 15 -3.18 -29.00 53.01
C GLY A 15 -2.13 -30.08 53.16
N SER A 16 -2.02 -30.96 52.18
CA SER A 16 -1.01 -31.99 52.06
C SER A 16 -0.21 -31.88 50.77
N TYR A 17 1.05 -32.30 50.75
CA TYR A 17 1.89 -32.29 49.55
C TYR A 17 1.50 -33.44 48.64
N GLU A 18 1.08 -33.16 47.41
CA GLU A 18 0.77 -34.16 46.38
C GLU A 18 1.86 -34.12 45.30
N ASP A 19 2.14 -35.28 44.68
CA ASP A 19 2.99 -35.35 43.50
C ASP A 19 2.19 -34.87 42.28
N VAL A 20 2.62 -33.77 41.68
CA VAL A 20 1.91 -33.13 40.58
C VAL A 20 2.40 -33.56 39.19
N GLY A 21 3.29 -34.56 39.14
CA GLY A 21 3.94 -35.09 37.94
C GLY A 21 5.38 -34.59 37.80
N GLY A 22 6.31 -35.50 37.52
CA GLY A 22 7.75 -35.20 37.37
C GLY A 22 8.59 -35.38 38.63
N GLY A 23 8.02 -35.90 39.73
CA GLY A 23 8.74 -36.14 40.99
C GLY A 23 8.80 -34.93 41.94
N GLU A 24 8.08 -33.85 41.62
CA GLU A 24 7.99 -32.65 42.46
C GLU A 24 6.69 -32.63 43.28
N LEU A 25 6.83 -32.29 44.55
CA LEU A 25 5.74 -32.26 45.53
C LEU A 25 5.24 -30.83 45.74
N TYR A 26 3.93 -30.61 45.72
CA TYR A 26 3.31 -29.31 45.99
C TYR A 26 2.08 -29.47 46.87
N CYS A 27 1.83 -28.49 47.74
CA CYS A 27 0.68 -28.54 48.63
C CYS A 27 -0.66 -28.44 47.86
N ASP A 28 -1.59 -29.33 48.16
CA ASP A 28 -2.95 -29.41 47.64
C ASP A 28 -3.85 -28.20 48.02
N THR A 29 -3.43 -27.41 49.01
CA THR A 29 -4.19 -26.29 49.56
C THR A 29 -3.51 -24.97 49.22
N CYS A 30 -2.23 -24.78 49.59
CA CYS A 30 -1.52 -23.53 49.30
C CYS A 30 -0.66 -23.56 48.02
N GLY A 31 -0.51 -24.72 47.35
CA GLY A 31 0.21 -24.81 46.08
C GLY A 31 1.72 -24.62 46.15
N LEU A 32 2.29 -24.62 47.34
CA LEU A 32 3.72 -24.38 47.57
C LEU A 32 4.47 -25.70 47.71
N ALA A 33 5.71 -25.72 47.22
CA ALA A 33 6.64 -26.83 47.43
C ALA A 33 7.07 -26.94 48.91
N PRO A 34 7.51 -28.14 49.35
CA PRO A 34 8.02 -28.37 50.69
C PRO A 34 9.09 -27.37 51.14
N VAL A 35 8.98 -26.91 52.39
CA VAL A 35 9.99 -26.06 53.02
C VAL A 35 11.20 -26.95 53.35
N VAL A 36 12.34 -26.71 52.71
CA VAL A 36 13.58 -27.43 53.01
C VAL A 36 14.23 -26.80 54.24
N SER A 37 14.18 -27.46 55.39
CA SER A 37 14.85 -26.96 56.61
C SER A 37 16.37 -27.08 56.49
N ALA A 38 17.08 -25.96 56.56
CA ALA A 38 18.52 -25.92 56.78
C ALA A 38 18.80 -26.28 58.25
N GLY A 39 19.14 -27.54 58.52
CA GLY A 39 19.46 -28.00 59.88
C GLY A 39 19.97 -29.43 59.94
N GLY A 40 21.28 -29.61 59.76
CA GLY A 40 22.01 -30.86 60.00
C GLY A 40 23.52 -30.58 60.20
N PRO A 41 24.24 -31.32 61.08
CA PRO A 41 25.56 -30.94 61.58
C PRO A 41 26.72 -31.26 60.60
N PRO A 42 27.94 -30.71 60.81
CA PRO A 42 28.93 -30.57 59.76
C PRO A 42 29.86 -31.79 59.67
N SER A 43 30.01 -32.37 58.48
CA SER A 43 31.20 -33.16 58.11
C SER A 43 31.28 -33.43 56.61
N GLY A 44 32.19 -32.71 55.94
CA GLY A 44 33.11 -33.28 54.96
C GLY A 44 32.68 -33.49 53.50
N GLY A 45 33.05 -32.52 52.64
CA GLY A 45 33.64 -32.82 51.33
C GLY A 45 32.75 -32.73 50.09
N GLY A 46 32.96 -31.71 49.27
CA GLY A 46 32.53 -31.69 47.86
C GLY A 46 31.99 -30.33 47.40
N MET A 47 32.88 -29.37 47.13
CA MET A 47 32.52 -28.11 46.46
C MET A 47 32.11 -28.39 45.02
N VAL A 48 30.86 -28.06 44.66
CA VAL A 48 30.44 -27.79 43.29
C VAL A 48 29.75 -26.42 43.32
N GLU A 49 30.56 -25.38 43.14
CA GLU A 49 30.07 -24.07 42.71
C GLU A 49 29.56 -24.20 41.27
N SER A 50 28.37 -23.68 41.00
CA SER A 50 27.94 -23.33 39.64
C SER A 50 27.65 -21.82 39.63
N PRO A 51 28.25 -21.07 38.68
CA PRO A 51 28.37 -19.62 38.80
C PRO A 51 27.18 -18.86 38.19
N ALA A 52 27.10 -17.59 38.58
CA ALA A 52 26.31 -16.56 37.94
C ALA A 52 26.76 -16.33 36.49
N THR A 53 25.81 -16.20 35.56
CA THR A 53 26.08 -15.74 34.19
C THR A 53 25.21 -14.53 33.87
N GLY A 54 25.64 -13.37 34.36
CA GLY A 54 25.51 -12.10 33.65
C GLY A 54 26.69 -11.99 32.67
N VAL A 55 26.41 -11.72 31.39
CA VAL A 55 27.45 -11.60 30.36
C VAL A 55 27.64 -10.13 30.04
N THR A 56 28.69 -9.55 30.61
CA THR A 56 29.30 -8.28 30.15
C THR A 56 30.39 -8.56 29.12
N ARG A 57 30.39 -7.83 28.01
CA ARG A 57 31.44 -7.85 26.97
C ARG A 57 32.76 -7.29 27.49
N GLY A 58 33.87 -7.93 27.13
CA GLY A 58 35.23 -7.41 27.29
C GLY A 58 36.17 -8.08 26.28
N ALA A 59 36.81 -7.26 25.44
CA ALA A 59 37.76 -7.65 24.40
C ALA A 59 39.20 -7.77 24.94
N ALA A 60 40.01 -8.70 24.39
CA ALA A 60 41.40 -8.49 23.97
C ALA A 60 42.08 -9.80 23.47
N ASP A 61 42.99 -9.60 22.52
CA ASP A 61 43.82 -10.52 21.73
C ASP A 61 44.56 -11.66 22.45
N SER A 62 44.71 -12.80 21.76
CA SER A 62 46.01 -13.28 21.21
C SER A 62 45.88 -14.64 20.53
N GLY A 63 46.51 -14.77 19.35
CA GLY A 63 46.24 -15.83 18.39
C GLY A 63 46.92 -17.17 18.63
N SER A 64 46.36 -18.20 18.00
CA SER A 64 47.16 -19.24 17.33
C SER A 64 46.32 -19.90 16.23
N SER A 65 47.01 -20.13 15.12
CA SER A 65 46.54 -20.62 13.83
C SER A 65 46.12 -22.09 13.87
N ARG A 66 44.96 -22.41 13.28
CA ARG A 66 44.68 -23.75 12.72
C ARG A 66 43.57 -23.70 11.64
N SER A 67 44.01 -24.14 10.46
CA SER A 67 43.34 -24.44 9.19
C SER A 67 41.81 -24.60 9.17
N SER A 68 41.15 -23.76 8.38
CA SER A 68 39.74 -23.81 8.03
C SER A 68 39.45 -24.77 6.87
N SER A 69 38.71 -25.85 7.11
CA SER A 69 37.93 -26.56 6.10
C SER A 69 36.51 -25.99 6.10
N ARG A 70 36.25 -25.10 5.12
CA ARG A 70 34.93 -24.50 4.89
C ARG A 70 34.00 -25.54 4.26
N THR A 71 33.15 -26.17 5.07
CA THR A 71 31.90 -26.77 4.60
C THR A 71 30.86 -25.67 4.47
N SER A 72 30.63 -25.24 3.24
CA SER A 72 29.55 -24.32 2.87
C SER A 72 28.20 -24.97 3.16
N SER A 73 27.57 -24.62 4.28
CA SER A 73 26.13 -24.80 4.46
C SER A 73 25.43 -23.91 3.44
N GLN A 74 24.83 -24.56 2.45
CA GLN A 74 23.94 -23.92 1.49
C GLN A 74 22.78 -23.29 2.28
N SER A 75 22.74 -21.97 2.33
CA SER A 75 21.54 -21.26 2.73
C SER A 75 20.44 -21.64 1.74
N SER A 76 19.34 -22.14 2.28
CA SER A 76 18.08 -22.35 1.58
C SER A 76 17.72 -21.01 0.92
N LYS A 77 17.82 -20.97 -0.40
CA LYS A 77 17.44 -19.82 -1.23
C LYS A 77 15.99 -19.47 -0.90
N SER A 78 15.78 -18.37 -0.18
CA SER A 78 14.50 -17.67 -0.15
C SER A 78 14.10 -17.44 -1.61
N ARG A 79 12.99 -18.07 -2.02
CA ARG A 79 12.36 -17.73 -3.29
C ARG A 79 11.81 -16.32 -3.11
N ARG A 80 12.55 -15.35 -3.65
CA ARG A 80 12.06 -14.00 -3.93
C ARG A 80 10.63 -14.12 -4.44
N SER A 81 9.67 -13.58 -3.71
CA SER A 81 8.39 -13.22 -4.29
C SER A 81 8.75 -12.17 -5.34
N VAL A 82 8.73 -12.57 -6.60
CA VAL A 82 8.70 -11.61 -7.70
C VAL A 82 7.33 -10.97 -7.57
N SER A 83 7.25 -9.88 -6.79
CA SER A 83 5.98 -9.32 -6.33
C SER A 83 5.14 -8.77 -7.47
N GLY A 84 5.77 -8.47 -8.61
CA GLY A 84 5.10 -7.95 -9.79
C GLY A 84 4.60 -8.98 -10.80
N ARG A 85 3.43 -8.67 -11.36
CA ARG A 85 2.83 -9.45 -12.47
C ARG A 85 3.73 -9.49 -13.71
N LEU A 86 4.41 -8.38 -14.02
CA LEU A 86 5.29 -8.25 -15.20
C LEU A 86 6.59 -9.04 -15.04
N SER A 87 7.22 -8.97 -13.88
CA SER A 87 8.48 -9.67 -13.64
C SER A 87 8.28 -11.19 -13.51
N ARG A 88 7.07 -11.66 -13.12
CA ARG A 88 6.70 -13.09 -13.12
C ARG A 88 6.52 -13.67 -14.53
N SER A 89 6.13 -12.88 -15.53
CA SER A 89 5.89 -13.36 -16.89
C SER A 89 7.16 -13.43 -17.77
N LEU A 90 8.25 -12.75 -17.35
CA LEU A 90 9.55 -12.80 -18.02
C LEU A 90 10.21 -14.18 -17.80
N SER A 91 9.91 -15.11 -18.70
CA SER A 91 10.39 -16.48 -18.69
C SER A 91 11.82 -16.57 -19.25
N GLY A 92 12.82 -16.18 -18.45
CA GLY A 92 14.23 -16.30 -18.80
C GLY A 92 15.13 -16.32 -17.58
N ARG A 93 16.17 -17.17 -17.59
CA ARG A 93 17.29 -17.07 -16.63
C ARG A 93 18.04 -15.75 -16.89
N SER A 94 17.55 -14.64 -16.36
CA SER A 94 18.33 -13.41 -16.26
C SER A 94 19.15 -13.49 -14.97
N SER A 95 20.49 -13.38 -15.07
CA SER A 95 21.35 -13.19 -13.90
C SER A 95 21.30 -11.73 -13.41
N GLY A 96 20.10 -11.16 -13.33
CA GLY A 96 19.91 -9.78 -12.90
C GLY A 96 20.33 -9.61 -11.44
N ARG A 97 21.25 -8.68 -11.17
CA ARG A 97 21.49 -8.17 -9.81
C ARG A 97 20.13 -7.80 -9.20
N SER A 98 19.86 -8.25 -7.98
CA SER A 98 18.70 -7.77 -7.23
C SER A 98 18.86 -6.27 -7.02
N VAL A 99 18.02 -5.49 -7.69
CA VAL A 99 17.94 -4.04 -7.51
C VAL A 99 17.07 -3.81 -6.27
N SER A 100 17.70 -3.59 -5.12
CA SER A 100 17.03 -3.13 -3.91
C SER A 100 17.25 -1.64 -3.79
N VAL A 101 16.18 -0.92 -3.47
CA VAL A 101 16.15 0.52 -3.43
C VAL A 101 15.89 0.96 -1.99
N ARG A 102 16.56 2.02 -1.52
CA ARG A 102 16.30 2.63 -0.21
C ARG A 102 15.73 4.03 -0.43
N SER A 103 14.71 4.40 0.34
CA SER A 103 14.21 5.77 0.37
C SER A 103 15.12 6.62 1.25
N SER A 104 15.50 7.80 0.77
CA SER A 104 16.16 8.85 1.55
C SER A 104 15.25 10.07 1.52
N GLY A 105 14.57 10.35 2.62
CA GLY A 105 13.73 11.54 2.74
C GLY A 105 12.99 11.57 4.08
N SER A 106 13.19 12.67 4.82
CA SER A 106 12.40 13.03 6.00
C SER A 106 11.82 14.41 5.76
N SER A 107 10.54 14.49 5.39
CA SER A 107 9.82 15.76 5.32
C SER A 107 8.67 15.75 6.32
N SER A 108 8.56 16.82 7.11
CA SER A 108 7.57 16.96 8.18
C SER A 108 6.33 17.68 7.65
N GLY A 109 5.32 16.90 7.27
CA GLY A 109 3.99 17.40 6.93
C GLY A 109 3.06 17.37 8.15
N THR A 110 2.39 18.48 8.44
CA THR A 110 1.43 18.58 9.56
C THR A 110 0.05 18.04 9.13
N SER A 111 -0.53 17.09 9.87
CA SER A 111 -1.81 16.47 9.55
C SER A 111 -3.02 17.36 9.87
N THR A 112 -4.00 17.36 8.96
CA THR A 112 -5.32 17.99 9.14
C THR A 112 -6.21 17.10 10.01
N ARG A 113 -6.75 17.67 11.09
CA ARG A 113 -7.44 17.00 12.20
C ARG A 113 -8.68 16.16 11.82
N GLY A 114 -8.73 14.94 12.35
CA GLY A 114 -9.89 14.46 13.15
C GLY A 114 -10.95 13.60 12.46
N ARG A 115 -10.69 12.98 11.31
CA ARG A 115 -11.61 11.98 10.74
C ARG A 115 -10.86 10.72 10.28
N LEU A 116 -11.18 9.59 10.89
CA LEU A 116 -10.78 8.26 10.43
C LEU A 116 -10.94 8.13 8.92
N GLY A 117 -9.82 7.85 8.24
CA GLY A 117 -9.77 7.66 6.79
C GLY A 117 -9.61 8.93 5.97
N ALA A 118 -9.14 10.04 6.55
CA ALA A 118 -8.79 11.29 5.84
C ALA A 118 -9.91 11.85 4.95
N GLY A 119 -11.18 11.57 5.29
CA GLY A 119 -12.35 11.94 4.48
C GLY A 119 -12.55 11.11 3.20
N LEU A 120 -11.73 10.09 2.95
CA LEU A 120 -11.81 9.17 1.81
C LEU A 120 -12.72 7.96 2.10
N VAL A 121 -12.84 7.57 3.37
CA VAL A 121 -13.55 6.35 3.79
C VAL A 121 -14.58 6.69 4.86
N HIS A 122 -15.74 6.06 4.78
CA HIS A 122 -16.69 6.04 5.87
C HIS A 122 -16.40 4.87 6.80
N VAL A 123 -15.81 5.14 7.95
CA VAL A 123 -15.64 4.15 9.04
C VAL A 123 -16.84 4.27 9.99
N PRO A 124 -17.62 3.20 10.23
CA PRO A 124 -18.74 3.25 11.16
C PRO A 124 -18.28 3.70 12.54
N GLN A 125 -18.97 4.70 13.11
CA GLN A 125 -18.63 5.20 14.44
C GLN A 125 -18.88 4.15 15.52
N VAL A 126 -17.99 4.09 16.49
CA VAL A 126 -18.16 3.27 17.69
C VAL A 126 -18.62 4.18 18.83
N PRO A 127 -19.85 4.03 19.34
CA PRO A 127 -20.34 4.84 20.45
C PRO A 127 -19.44 4.70 21.67
N ARG A 128 -19.27 5.79 22.41
CA ARG A 128 -18.59 5.77 23.70
C ARG A 128 -19.59 5.32 24.78
N PRO A 129 -19.47 4.10 25.33
CA PRO A 129 -20.37 3.64 26.39
C PRO A 129 -20.15 4.44 27.67
N ASP A 130 -21.16 4.46 28.55
CA ASP A 130 -20.98 4.95 29.92
C ASP A 130 -19.88 4.13 30.60
N PRO A 131 -18.81 4.76 31.14
CA PRO A 131 -17.70 4.04 31.75
C PRO A 131 -18.14 3.03 32.82
N ARG A 132 -19.16 3.36 33.62
CA ARG A 132 -19.69 2.44 34.64
C ARG A 132 -20.27 1.16 34.04
N SER A 133 -20.92 1.25 32.89
CA SER A 133 -21.50 0.09 32.22
C SER A 133 -20.46 -0.90 31.67
N MET A 134 -19.19 -0.49 31.63
CA MET A 134 -18.08 -1.33 31.18
C MET A 134 -17.41 -2.10 32.31
N VAL A 135 -17.80 -1.86 33.57
CA VAL A 135 -17.28 -2.62 34.72
C VAL A 135 -17.84 -4.03 34.69
N LEU A 136 -16.97 -5.02 34.88
CA LEU A 136 -17.33 -6.43 34.89
C LEU A 136 -18.13 -6.76 36.16
N ASP A 137 -19.34 -7.32 35.98
CA ASP A 137 -20.18 -7.79 37.09
C ASP A 137 -19.50 -8.88 37.93
N ASN A 138 -18.80 -9.80 37.25
CA ASN A 138 -18.03 -10.88 37.87
C ASN A 138 -16.61 -10.93 37.28
N PRO A 139 -15.63 -10.25 37.89
CA PRO A 139 -14.26 -10.19 37.39
C PRO A 139 -13.54 -11.53 37.62
N GLU A 140 -13.67 -12.44 36.66
CA GLU A 140 -12.98 -13.72 36.65
C GLU A 140 -12.21 -13.94 35.34
N VAL A 141 -10.99 -14.45 35.44
CA VAL A 141 -10.22 -14.93 34.27
C VAL A 141 -10.64 -16.37 33.97
N PRO A 142 -11.25 -16.66 32.80
CA PRO A 142 -11.62 -18.02 32.43
C PRO A 142 -10.38 -18.91 32.36
N GLU A 143 -10.48 -20.18 32.78
CA GLU A 143 -9.33 -21.10 32.81
C GLU A 143 -8.56 -21.16 31.49
N ARG A 144 -9.26 -21.19 30.35
CA ARG A 144 -8.63 -21.20 29.02
C ARG A 144 -7.71 -20.01 28.74
N LYS A 145 -7.85 -18.90 29.49
CA LYS A 145 -7.05 -17.68 29.37
C LYS A 145 -5.97 -17.53 30.45
N ARG A 146 -5.82 -18.50 31.36
CA ARG A 146 -4.84 -18.44 32.46
C ARG A 146 -3.47 -18.93 31.97
N PHE A 147 -2.48 -18.06 31.86
CA PHE A 147 -1.12 -18.43 31.44
C PHE A 147 -0.09 -17.84 32.39
N CYS A 148 1.05 -18.49 32.52
CA CYS A 148 2.17 -17.98 33.30
C CYS A 148 2.61 -16.63 32.73
N SER A 149 2.67 -15.60 33.58
CA SER A 149 3.09 -14.23 33.23
C SER A 149 4.58 -14.10 32.93
N ARG A 150 5.39 -15.10 33.32
CA ARG A 150 6.82 -15.10 33.06
C ARG A 150 7.08 -15.27 31.55
N SER A 151 7.80 -14.30 30.98
CA SER A 151 7.99 -14.13 29.52
C SER A 151 8.64 -15.33 28.84
N ASP A 152 9.56 -16.03 29.52
CA ASP A 152 10.24 -17.24 29.03
C ASP A 152 9.42 -18.54 29.19
N CYS A 153 8.28 -18.49 29.89
CA CYS A 153 7.53 -19.69 30.28
C CYS A 153 6.23 -19.86 29.49
N GLY A 154 5.30 -18.90 29.59
CA GLY A 154 3.99 -18.91 28.91
C GLY A 154 3.10 -20.14 29.15
N ALA A 155 3.42 -21.02 30.11
CA ALA A 155 2.72 -22.29 30.28
C ALA A 155 1.25 -22.10 30.75
N PRO A 156 0.33 -23.00 30.38
CA PRO A 156 -1.00 -23.06 30.97
C PRO A 156 -0.91 -23.25 32.49
N VAL A 157 -1.55 -22.37 33.28
CA VAL A 157 -1.55 -22.43 34.75
C VAL A 157 -2.97 -22.36 35.30
N GLY A 158 -3.21 -22.89 36.51
CA GLY A 158 -4.55 -22.80 37.12
C GLY A 158 -5.64 -23.48 36.29
N ARG A 159 -5.32 -24.63 35.67
CA ARG A 159 -6.26 -25.50 34.93
C ARG A 159 -6.91 -26.52 35.88
N ALA A 160 -8.16 -26.86 35.62
CA ALA A 160 -8.85 -27.94 36.30
C ALA A 160 -8.13 -29.29 36.13
N ARG A 161 -8.23 -30.13 37.16
CA ARG A 161 -7.70 -31.51 37.17
C ARG A 161 -8.76 -32.44 37.73
N GLY A 162 -9.31 -33.33 36.89
CA GLY A 162 -10.43 -34.18 37.26
C GLY A 162 -11.65 -33.36 37.66
N GLU A 163 -12.19 -33.59 38.85
CA GLU A 163 -13.33 -32.82 39.40
C GLU A 163 -12.90 -31.52 40.12
N ARG A 164 -11.59 -31.28 40.30
CA ARG A 164 -11.10 -30.09 41.00
C ARG A 164 -11.00 -28.90 40.03
N PRO A 165 -11.67 -27.76 40.30
CA PRO A 165 -11.58 -26.58 39.46
C PRO A 165 -10.16 -26.01 39.46
N GLY A 166 -9.79 -25.34 38.37
CA GLY A 166 -8.49 -24.70 38.24
C GLY A 166 -8.32 -23.57 39.25
N ARG A 167 -7.19 -23.53 39.95
CA ARG A 167 -6.89 -22.48 40.93
C ARG A 167 -6.73 -21.11 40.25
N THR A 168 -7.19 -20.07 40.93
CA THR A 168 -7.02 -18.66 40.51
C THR A 168 -5.70 -18.06 40.99
N GLU A 169 -5.03 -18.69 41.96
CA GLU A 169 -3.73 -18.27 42.47
C GLU A 169 -2.85 -19.49 42.76
N GLY A 170 -1.53 -19.32 42.67
CA GLY A 170 -0.57 -20.37 42.98
C GLY A 170 0.78 -20.15 42.30
N PHE A 171 1.47 -21.24 42.00
CA PHE A 171 2.77 -21.21 41.32
C PHE A 171 2.72 -22.02 40.02
N CYS A 172 3.38 -21.51 38.99
CA CYS A 172 3.51 -22.20 37.72
C CYS A 172 4.28 -23.51 37.92
N THR A 173 3.65 -24.64 37.63
CA THR A 173 4.28 -25.97 37.81
C THR A 173 5.45 -26.23 36.87
N LYS A 174 5.68 -25.37 35.86
CA LYS A 174 6.82 -25.48 34.93
C LYS A 174 8.04 -24.68 35.36
N CYS A 175 7.85 -23.54 36.02
CA CYS A 175 8.96 -22.61 36.31
C CYS A 175 8.96 -22.03 37.74
N GLY A 176 7.98 -22.40 38.56
CA GLY A 176 7.84 -21.91 39.93
C GLY A 176 7.45 -20.43 40.07
N HIS A 177 7.13 -19.71 38.98
CA HIS A 177 6.72 -18.31 39.06
C HIS A 177 5.32 -18.18 39.69
N PRO A 178 5.11 -17.28 40.67
CA PRO A 178 3.78 -17.05 41.24
C PRO A 178 2.82 -16.51 40.18
N TYR A 179 1.54 -16.88 40.27
CA TYR A 179 0.47 -16.29 39.49
C TYR A 179 -0.72 -15.95 40.39
N SER A 180 -1.39 -14.85 40.08
CA SER A 180 -2.69 -14.50 40.64
C SER A 180 -3.59 -13.94 39.54
N PHE A 181 -4.80 -14.48 39.45
CA PHE A 181 -5.87 -14.02 38.56
C PHE A 181 -6.98 -13.31 39.33
N VAL A 182 -6.75 -13.00 40.61
CA VAL A 182 -7.72 -12.31 41.48
C VAL A 182 -7.48 -10.79 41.40
N PRO A 183 -8.54 -9.96 41.32
CA PRO A 183 -8.40 -8.52 41.42
C PRO A 183 -7.69 -8.11 42.71
N LYS A 184 -6.64 -7.29 42.58
CA LYS A 184 -5.90 -6.71 43.71
C LYS A 184 -6.62 -5.51 44.32
N LEU A 185 -7.31 -4.73 43.49
CA LEU A 185 -8.15 -3.60 43.93
C LEU A 185 -9.64 -3.97 43.86
N LYS A 186 -10.42 -3.46 44.80
CA LYS A 186 -11.86 -3.65 44.91
C LYS A 186 -12.60 -2.33 44.73
N ALA A 187 -13.88 -2.44 44.37
CA ALA A 187 -14.76 -1.27 44.31
C ALA A 187 -14.82 -0.57 45.67
N GLY A 188 -14.63 0.75 45.67
CA GLY A 188 -14.56 1.59 46.86
C GLY A 188 -13.15 1.84 47.41
N ASP A 189 -12.13 1.11 46.94
CA ASP A 189 -10.75 1.38 47.34
C ASP A 189 -10.31 2.77 46.85
N ILE A 190 -9.61 3.52 47.70
CA ILE A 190 -9.05 4.83 47.34
C ILE A 190 -7.54 4.70 47.18
N VAL A 191 -7.08 4.62 45.93
CA VAL A 191 -5.66 4.53 45.59
C VAL A 191 -5.01 5.90 45.71
N HIS A 192 -3.88 5.95 46.43
CA HIS A 192 -3.10 7.18 46.69
C HIS A 192 -3.96 8.35 47.24
N GLY A 193 -5.04 8.04 47.97
CA GLY A 193 -5.95 9.07 48.50
C GLY A 193 -6.68 9.90 47.43
N GLN A 194 -6.62 9.52 46.15
CA GLN A 194 -7.10 10.33 45.03
C GLN A 194 -8.04 9.56 44.09
N TYR A 195 -7.74 8.30 43.78
CA TYR A 195 -8.45 7.54 42.76
C TYR A 195 -9.39 6.52 43.41
N GLU A 196 -10.69 6.76 43.33
CA GLU A 196 -11.69 5.84 43.86
C GLU A 196 -12.01 4.76 42.82
N VAL A 197 -11.65 3.51 43.13
CA VAL A 197 -11.85 2.36 42.25
C VAL A 197 -13.33 2.02 42.16
N VAL A 198 -13.83 1.88 40.93
CA VAL A 198 -15.21 1.46 40.66
C VAL A 198 -15.29 -0.03 40.38
N GLY A 199 -14.27 -0.61 39.75
CA GLY A 199 -14.19 -2.05 39.52
C GLY A 199 -13.29 -2.41 38.34
N CYS A 200 -13.28 -3.69 37.95
CA CYS A 200 -12.43 -4.20 36.87
C CYS A 200 -13.09 -3.99 35.50
N LEU A 201 -12.30 -3.54 34.52
CA LEU A 201 -12.71 -3.45 33.11
C LEU A 201 -12.27 -4.68 32.30
N ALA A 202 -11.03 -5.12 32.51
CA ALA A 202 -10.42 -6.18 31.72
C ALA A 202 -9.24 -6.83 32.48
N HIS A 203 -8.78 -7.97 31.98
CA HIS A 203 -7.56 -8.63 32.42
C HIS A 203 -6.62 -8.84 31.23
N GLY A 204 -5.36 -8.39 31.37
CA GLY A 204 -4.31 -8.48 30.35
C GLY A 204 -3.05 -9.19 30.85
N GLY A 205 -1.94 -9.05 30.12
CA GLY A 205 -0.66 -9.71 30.45
C GLY A 205 -0.01 -9.21 31.74
N LEU A 206 -0.32 -7.97 32.15
CA LEU A 206 0.15 -7.33 33.38
C LEU A 206 -0.87 -7.37 34.52
N GLY A 207 -1.92 -8.19 34.40
CA GLY A 207 -2.99 -8.34 35.37
C GLY A 207 -4.24 -7.53 35.05
N TRP A 208 -4.99 -7.21 36.10
CA TRP A 208 -6.28 -6.50 36.00
C TRP A 208 -6.12 -5.02 35.66
N ILE A 209 -7.09 -4.53 34.89
CA ILE A 209 -7.25 -3.13 34.50
C ILE A 209 -8.52 -2.62 35.20
N TYR A 210 -8.40 -1.52 35.95
CA TYR A 210 -9.46 -1.00 36.81
C TYR A 210 -9.98 0.34 36.30
N LEU A 211 -11.29 0.56 36.42
CA LEU A 211 -11.90 1.88 36.29
C LEU A 211 -11.86 2.59 37.63
N ALA A 212 -11.52 3.87 37.64
CA ALA A 212 -11.62 4.71 38.83
C ALA A 212 -12.08 6.14 38.48
N VAL A 213 -12.46 6.86 39.53
CA VAL A 213 -12.77 8.30 39.50
C VAL A 213 -11.61 9.06 40.14
N ASP A 214 -11.04 10.02 39.41
CA ASP A 214 -10.04 10.94 39.93
C ASP A 214 -10.74 12.07 40.71
N ARG A 215 -10.78 11.94 42.04
CA ARG A 215 -11.47 12.86 42.94
C ARG A 215 -10.80 14.24 43.02
N ALA A 216 -9.54 14.36 42.62
CA ALA A 216 -8.84 15.64 42.64
C ALA A 216 -9.10 16.49 41.39
N VAL A 217 -9.57 15.89 40.29
CA VAL A 217 -9.73 16.55 39.00
C VAL A 217 -11.13 16.33 38.43
N SER A 218 -12.10 17.11 38.93
CA SER A 218 -13.48 17.16 38.41
C SER A 218 -14.18 15.80 38.28
N ASP A 219 -13.88 14.83 39.16
CA ASP A 219 -14.43 13.47 39.14
C ASP A 219 -14.32 12.80 37.75
N ARG A 220 -13.22 13.06 37.03
CA ARG A 220 -13.02 12.45 35.70
C ARG A 220 -12.74 10.95 35.81
N TRP A 221 -13.13 10.23 34.76
CA TRP A 221 -12.85 8.80 34.62
C TRP A 221 -11.38 8.54 34.24
N VAL A 222 -10.76 7.62 34.97
CA VAL A 222 -9.39 7.17 34.73
C VAL A 222 -9.30 5.65 34.77
N VAL A 223 -8.23 5.12 34.22
CA VAL A 223 -7.90 3.70 34.25
C VAL A 223 -6.63 3.49 35.06
N LEU A 224 -6.63 2.48 35.94
CA LEU A 224 -5.44 2.02 36.65
C LEU A 224 -5.00 0.67 36.09
N LYS A 225 -3.71 0.53 35.82
CA LYS A 225 -3.09 -0.73 35.41
C LYS A 225 -1.86 -0.98 36.27
N GLY A 226 -1.72 -2.20 36.79
CA GLY A 226 -0.56 -2.57 37.61
C GLY A 226 0.74 -2.55 36.79
N LEU A 227 1.80 -2.04 37.41
CA LEU A 227 3.18 -2.25 36.97
C LEU A 227 3.66 -3.60 37.52
N LEU A 228 4.57 -4.28 36.82
CA LEU A 228 5.03 -5.63 37.17
C LEU A 228 5.46 -5.75 38.65
N ASP A 229 5.27 -6.95 39.19
CA ASP A 229 5.50 -7.38 40.58
C ASP A 229 6.97 -7.25 41.01
N THR A 230 7.44 -6.02 41.22
CA THR A 230 8.71 -5.76 41.89
C THR A 230 8.44 -5.72 43.38
N GLY A 231 8.58 -6.85 44.07
CA GLY A 231 8.47 -6.95 45.53
C GLY A 231 9.54 -6.16 46.31
N ASP A 232 10.30 -5.30 45.63
CA ASP A 232 11.34 -4.42 46.16
C ASP A 232 10.99 -2.95 45.84
N GLN A 233 10.99 -2.10 46.87
CA GLN A 233 10.64 -0.68 46.76
C GLN A 233 11.64 0.09 45.89
N ASP A 234 12.92 -0.27 45.91
CA ASP A 234 13.95 0.40 45.12
C ASP A 234 13.78 0.08 43.62
N ALA A 235 13.41 -1.16 43.29
CA ALA A 235 13.09 -1.59 41.93
C ALA A 235 11.82 -0.93 41.39
N MET A 236 10.81 -0.73 42.24
CA MET A 236 9.58 -0.01 41.87
C MET A 236 9.86 1.48 41.59
N ALA A 237 10.61 2.14 42.47
CA ALA A 237 10.99 3.54 42.32
C ALA A 237 11.83 3.77 41.05
N ALA A 238 12.75 2.85 40.74
CA ALA A 238 13.50 2.84 39.50
C ALA A 238 12.58 2.67 38.27
N ALA A 239 11.65 1.70 38.30
CA ALA A 239 10.70 1.45 37.21
C ALA A 239 9.76 2.64 36.96
N ILE A 240 9.31 3.33 38.01
CA ILE A 240 8.52 4.56 37.90
C ILE A 240 9.38 5.68 37.30
N SER A 241 10.60 5.88 37.81
CA SER A 241 11.51 6.91 37.31
C SER A 241 11.85 6.71 35.83
N GLU A 242 12.06 5.46 35.40
CA GLU A 242 12.35 5.10 34.01
C GLU A 242 11.14 5.36 33.09
N ARG A 243 9.92 5.36 33.61
CA ARG A 243 8.67 5.55 32.82
C ARG A 243 8.08 6.95 32.90
N ARG A 244 8.67 7.88 33.66
CA ARG A 244 8.15 9.26 33.82
C ARG A 244 7.98 10.00 32.50
N PHE A 245 8.85 9.75 31.52
CA PHE A 245 8.77 10.37 30.20
C PHE A 245 7.44 10.09 29.47
N LEU A 246 6.74 8.99 29.82
CA LEU A 246 5.44 8.67 29.22
C LEU A 246 4.36 9.69 29.57
N ALA A 247 4.49 10.40 30.69
CA ALA A 247 3.56 11.46 31.09
C ALA A 247 3.70 12.74 30.25
N GLU A 248 4.83 12.91 29.56
CA GLU A 248 5.09 14.07 28.69
C GLU A 248 4.54 13.88 27.27
N ILE A 249 4.04 12.68 26.95
CA ILE A 249 3.53 12.36 25.61
C ILE A 249 2.10 12.88 25.49
N GLU A 250 1.91 13.84 24.60
CA GLU A 250 0.60 14.38 24.25
C GLU A 250 0.33 14.26 22.75
N HIS A 251 -0.58 13.35 22.41
CA HIS A 251 -1.06 13.16 21.03
C HIS A 251 -2.54 12.76 21.02
N ALA A 252 -3.27 13.10 19.96
CA ALA A 252 -4.71 12.78 19.87
C ALA A 252 -4.95 11.26 19.84
N ASN A 253 -4.12 10.54 19.08
CA ASN A 253 -4.21 9.10 18.86
C ASN A 253 -3.41 8.26 19.88
N ILE A 254 -2.92 8.86 20.97
CA ILE A 254 -2.22 8.14 22.05
C ILE A 254 -2.96 8.39 23.36
N VAL A 255 -3.11 7.34 24.18
CA VAL A 255 -3.67 7.46 25.52
C VAL A 255 -2.82 8.38 26.39
N ARG A 256 -3.44 9.30 27.12
CA ARG A 256 -2.71 10.17 28.04
C ARG A 256 -2.39 9.43 29.33
N ILE A 257 -1.12 9.48 29.75
CA ILE A 257 -0.70 9.03 31.06
C ILE A 257 -0.77 10.22 32.02
N TYR A 258 -1.54 10.09 33.09
CA TYR A 258 -1.74 11.17 34.07
C TYR A 258 -0.80 11.09 35.25
N ASN A 259 -0.54 9.88 35.76
CA ASN A 259 0.25 9.73 36.98
C ASN A 259 0.79 8.30 37.13
N PHE A 260 1.75 8.14 38.04
CA PHE A 260 2.22 6.86 38.55
C PHE A 260 2.04 6.88 40.06
N VAL A 261 1.34 5.89 40.60
CA VAL A 261 0.96 5.86 42.01
C VAL A 261 1.22 4.50 42.63
N GLU A 262 1.34 4.49 43.95
CA GLU A 262 1.56 3.29 44.74
C GLU A 262 0.35 3.03 45.64
N HIS A 263 0.05 1.74 45.85
CA HIS A 263 -1.00 1.31 46.77
C HIS A 263 -0.57 0.08 47.54
N LEU A 264 -0.87 0.05 48.83
CA LEU A 264 -0.64 -1.11 49.67
C LEU A 264 -1.67 -2.19 49.36
N ASP A 265 -1.23 -3.34 48.85
CA ASP A 265 -2.07 -4.54 48.80
C ASP A 265 -2.27 -5.03 50.24
N GLN A 266 -3.49 -4.86 50.76
CA GLN A 266 -3.84 -5.23 52.14
C GLN A 266 -3.72 -6.73 52.42
N ARG A 267 -3.72 -7.58 51.39
CA ARG A 267 -3.65 -9.03 51.53
C ARG A 267 -2.21 -9.52 51.66
N THR A 268 -1.30 -8.97 50.86
CA THR A 268 0.12 -9.36 50.84
C THR A 268 0.97 -8.47 51.75
N GLY A 269 0.51 -7.24 52.03
CA GLY A 269 1.29 -6.19 52.66
C GLY A 269 2.33 -5.56 51.75
N SER A 270 2.33 -5.87 50.44
CA SER A 270 3.26 -5.29 49.46
C SER A 270 2.75 -3.95 48.94
N LEU A 271 3.69 -3.05 48.63
CA LEU A 271 3.38 -1.81 47.95
C LEU A 271 3.42 -2.09 46.44
N ASP A 272 2.29 -1.93 45.76
CA ASP A 272 2.14 -2.21 44.33
C ASP A 272 2.02 -0.89 43.55
N GLY A 273 2.75 -0.79 42.44
CA GLY A 273 2.73 0.37 41.55
C GLY A 273 1.63 0.28 40.50
N TYR A 274 1.02 1.43 40.18
CA TYR A 274 -0.04 1.57 39.19
C TYR A 274 0.26 2.75 38.26
N ILE A 275 0.05 2.55 36.96
CA ILE A 275 -0.05 3.64 35.99
C ILE A 275 -1.50 4.12 35.92
N VAL A 276 -1.69 5.44 36.01
CA VAL A 276 -2.98 6.10 35.90
C VAL A 276 -3.06 6.76 34.53
N MET A 277 -4.09 6.42 33.76
CA MET A 277 -4.24 6.87 32.37
C MET A 277 -5.68 7.24 32.00
N GLU A 278 -5.82 7.92 30.87
CA GLU A 278 -7.11 8.28 30.27
C GLU A 278 -8.02 7.05 30.08
N TYR A 279 -9.29 7.16 30.47
CA TYR A 279 -10.30 6.19 30.07
C TYR A 279 -10.70 6.39 28.59
N VAL A 280 -10.27 5.44 27.75
CA VAL A 280 -10.65 5.37 26.34
C VAL A 280 -11.85 4.44 26.18
N GLY A 281 -13.03 5.02 25.95
CA GLY A 281 -14.26 4.26 25.72
C GLY A 281 -14.43 3.96 24.23
N GLY A 282 -14.79 2.72 23.89
CA GLY A 282 -14.90 2.31 22.49
C GLY A 282 -14.72 0.81 22.34
N LYS A 283 -14.25 0.37 21.18
CA LYS A 283 -13.93 -1.04 20.90
C LYS A 283 -12.52 -1.16 20.37
N SER A 284 -11.78 -2.15 20.85
CA SER A 284 -10.50 -2.54 20.27
C SER A 284 -10.68 -2.99 18.82
N LEU A 285 -9.64 -2.82 17.99
CA LEU A 285 -9.64 -3.37 16.63
C LEU A 285 -9.84 -4.89 16.63
N LYS A 286 -9.39 -5.56 17.70
CA LYS A 286 -9.65 -6.99 17.95
C LYS A 286 -11.14 -7.28 18.13
N GLU A 287 -11.85 -6.53 18.95
CA GLU A 287 -13.30 -6.69 19.15
C GLU A 287 -14.07 -6.40 17.87
N ILE A 288 -13.68 -5.35 17.14
CA ILE A 288 -14.27 -5.01 15.84
C ILE A 288 -14.08 -6.16 14.85
N ALA A 289 -12.85 -6.69 14.72
CA ALA A 289 -12.55 -7.81 13.84
C ALA A 289 -13.26 -9.11 14.26
N ASN A 290 -13.39 -9.37 15.57
CA ASN A 290 -14.03 -10.60 16.07
C ASN A 290 -15.55 -10.57 15.96
N ALA A 291 -16.16 -9.39 16.05
CA ALA A 291 -17.60 -9.20 15.87
C ALA A 291 -18.06 -9.46 14.43
N ARG A 292 -17.13 -9.42 13.46
CA ARG A 292 -17.40 -9.71 12.06
C ARG A 292 -17.30 -11.21 11.78
N ARG A 293 -18.47 -11.83 11.60
CA ARG A 293 -18.61 -13.24 11.23
C ARG A 293 -19.58 -13.38 10.06
N THR A 294 -19.27 -14.28 9.12
CA THR A 294 -20.20 -14.67 8.07
C THR A 294 -21.37 -15.45 8.68
N GLN A 295 -22.43 -15.68 7.89
CA GLN A 295 -23.57 -16.51 8.32
C GLN A 295 -23.13 -17.94 8.73
N GLU A 296 -22.02 -18.43 8.19
CA GLU A 296 -21.41 -19.73 8.49
C GLU A 296 -20.49 -19.71 9.72
N GLY A 297 -20.40 -18.56 10.44
CA GLY A 297 -19.53 -18.40 11.60
C GLY A 297 -18.05 -18.22 11.25
N ARG A 298 -17.69 -18.17 9.96
CA ARG A 298 -16.32 -17.89 9.51
C ARG A 298 -15.97 -16.43 9.76
N ARG A 299 -14.69 -16.13 9.90
CA ARG A 299 -14.22 -14.76 10.02
C ARG A 299 -14.58 -13.99 8.75
N ASP A 300 -15.12 -12.78 8.92
CA ASP A 300 -15.35 -11.83 7.83
C ASP A 300 -14.35 -10.67 7.98
N PRO A 301 -13.22 -10.68 7.26
CA PRO A 301 -12.19 -9.66 7.38
C PRO A 301 -12.73 -8.23 7.16
N LEU A 302 -12.00 -7.23 7.65
CA LEU A 302 -12.37 -5.85 7.40
C LEU A 302 -12.12 -5.50 5.93
N PRO A 303 -12.96 -4.64 5.34
CA PRO A 303 -12.65 -4.01 4.06
C PRO A 303 -11.28 -3.31 4.13
N VAL A 304 -10.49 -3.44 3.06
CA VAL A 304 -9.11 -2.93 2.99
C VAL A 304 -9.06 -1.43 3.28
N GLU A 305 -10.01 -0.66 2.75
CA GLU A 305 -10.08 0.78 2.94
C GLU A 305 -10.27 1.18 4.42
N GLN A 306 -10.99 0.37 5.21
CA GLN A 306 -11.14 0.61 6.65
C GLN A 306 -9.86 0.25 7.41
N ALA A 307 -9.19 -0.84 7.04
CA ALA A 307 -7.91 -1.21 7.65
C ALA A 307 -6.81 -0.18 7.35
N CYS A 308 -6.74 0.32 6.11
CA CYS A 308 -5.87 1.42 5.72
C CYS A 308 -6.13 2.68 6.57
N ALA A 309 -7.39 3.05 6.81
CA ALA A 309 -7.75 4.18 7.65
C ALA A 309 -7.19 4.05 9.08
N TYR A 310 -7.30 2.86 9.69
CA TYR A 310 -6.68 2.60 11.01
C TYR A 310 -5.16 2.63 10.95
N GLY A 311 -4.55 2.05 9.91
CA GLY A 311 -3.11 2.05 9.72
C GLY A 311 -2.52 3.46 9.61
N ILE A 312 -3.19 4.37 8.87
CA ILE A 312 -2.75 5.76 8.71
C ILE A 312 -2.76 6.48 10.06
N GLU A 313 -3.84 6.40 10.85
CA GLU A 313 -3.88 7.05 12.17
C GLU A 313 -2.87 6.45 13.17
N ALA A 314 -2.64 5.14 13.10
CA ALA A 314 -1.60 4.50 13.90
C ALA A 314 -0.20 5.00 13.51
N LEU A 315 0.07 5.18 12.22
CA LEU A 315 1.34 5.71 11.72
C LEU A 315 1.56 7.18 12.11
N GLU A 316 0.50 8.00 12.18
CA GLU A 316 0.60 9.37 12.74
C GLU A 316 1.05 9.35 14.21
N ALA A 317 0.48 8.45 15.02
CA ALA A 317 0.88 8.26 16.41
C ALA A 317 2.32 7.75 16.55
N LEU A 318 2.70 6.75 15.76
CA LEU A 318 4.06 6.21 15.76
C LEU A 318 5.08 7.24 15.29
N GLY A 319 4.79 8.00 14.24
CA GLY A 319 5.64 9.09 13.78
C GLY A 319 5.89 10.16 14.85
N HIS A 320 4.87 10.49 15.64
CA HIS A 320 5.01 11.37 16.79
C HIS A 320 5.98 10.82 17.85
N LEU A 321 5.89 9.52 18.17
CA LEU A 321 6.82 8.86 19.09
C LEU A 321 8.24 8.81 18.54
N HIS A 322 8.38 8.44 17.27
CA HIS A 322 9.68 8.33 16.60
C HIS A 322 10.41 9.68 16.57
N SER A 323 9.68 10.78 16.34
CA SER A 323 10.24 12.15 16.38
C SER A 323 10.79 12.57 17.76
N ARG A 324 10.42 11.85 18.82
CA ARG A 324 10.86 12.06 20.22
C ARG A 324 11.84 10.99 20.70
N ASN A 325 12.45 10.23 19.80
CA ASN A 325 13.37 9.14 20.12
C ASN A 325 12.71 8.01 20.94
N LEU A 326 11.42 7.74 20.70
CA LEU A 326 10.65 6.69 21.37
C LEU A 326 10.16 5.65 20.36
N LEU A 327 10.06 4.38 20.78
CA LEU A 327 9.52 3.25 20.03
C LEU A 327 8.30 2.69 20.75
N TYR A 328 7.30 2.21 20.00
CA TYR A 328 6.08 1.66 20.59
C TYR A 328 6.19 0.16 20.94
N CYS A 329 6.89 -0.61 20.11
CA CYS A 329 7.31 -2.01 20.29
C CYS A 329 6.20 -3.09 20.32
N ASP A 330 4.93 -2.76 20.61
CA ASP A 330 3.84 -3.75 20.69
C ASP A 330 2.56 -3.30 19.97
N PHE A 331 2.67 -2.74 18.76
CA PHE A 331 1.47 -2.37 17.99
C PHE A 331 0.78 -3.62 17.42
N LYS A 332 -0.51 -3.76 17.76
CA LYS A 332 -1.36 -4.89 17.38
C LYS A 332 -2.83 -4.54 17.57
N VAL A 333 -3.72 -5.39 17.06
CA VAL A 333 -5.19 -5.19 17.13
C VAL A 333 -5.75 -5.06 18.56
N ASP A 334 -5.05 -5.60 19.56
CA ASP A 334 -5.42 -5.51 20.99
C ASP A 334 -5.15 -4.12 21.59
N ASN A 335 -4.12 -3.42 21.09
CA ASN A 335 -3.59 -2.20 21.72
C ASN A 335 -4.07 -0.91 21.04
N ALA A 336 -5.05 -1.01 20.13
CA ALA A 336 -5.65 0.11 19.43
C ALA A 336 -7.18 0.07 19.57
N ILE A 337 -7.77 1.13 20.09
CA ILE A 337 -9.21 1.29 20.31
C ILE A 337 -9.76 2.34 19.35
N GLN A 338 -10.83 1.98 18.62
CA GLN A 338 -11.66 2.97 17.97
C GLN A 338 -12.63 3.56 19.00
N THR A 339 -12.57 4.88 19.16
CA THR A 339 -13.53 5.69 19.91
C THR A 339 -14.17 6.68 18.95
N GLU A 340 -15.49 6.60 18.77
CA GLU A 340 -16.21 7.46 17.82
C GLU A 340 -15.58 7.37 16.41
N ASP A 341 -14.98 8.46 15.94
CA ASP A 341 -14.30 8.60 14.65
C ASP A 341 -12.77 8.75 14.76
N GLN A 342 -12.17 8.28 15.86
CA GLN A 342 -10.72 8.32 16.12
C GLN A 342 -10.19 6.97 16.57
N LEU A 343 -8.92 6.69 16.24
CA LEU A 343 -8.13 5.59 16.76
C LEU A 343 -7.23 6.07 17.90
N LYS A 344 -7.22 5.37 19.04
CA LYS A 344 -6.29 5.62 20.16
C LYS A 344 -5.47 4.38 20.48
N LEU A 345 -4.16 4.56 20.59
CA LEU A 345 -3.22 3.56 21.12
C LEU A 345 -3.26 3.59 22.65
N ILE A 346 -3.44 2.43 23.30
CA ILE A 346 -3.80 2.35 24.73
C ILE A 346 -2.79 1.63 25.62
N ASP A 347 -1.79 0.94 25.08
CA ASP A 347 -0.82 0.20 25.89
C ASP A 347 0.59 0.76 25.75
N MET A 348 0.95 1.67 26.65
CA MET A 348 2.28 2.28 26.70
C MET A 348 3.31 1.41 27.46
N GLY A 349 2.96 0.19 27.84
CA GLY A 349 3.78 -0.66 28.72
C GLY A 349 5.10 -1.13 28.11
N ALA A 350 5.17 -1.25 26.78
CA ALA A 350 6.35 -1.66 26.01
C ALA A 350 7.10 -0.46 25.37
N VAL A 351 6.57 0.75 25.52
CA VAL A 351 7.17 1.96 24.95
C VAL A 351 8.51 2.21 25.63
N ARG A 352 9.53 2.47 24.81
CA ARG A 352 10.90 2.68 25.29
C ARG A 352 11.64 3.71 24.46
N ARG A 353 12.78 4.18 24.95
CA ARG A 353 13.66 5.07 24.20
C ARG A 353 14.46 4.26 23.17
N MET A 354 14.82 4.88 22.05
CA MET A 354 15.61 4.18 21.01
C MET A 354 17.04 3.87 21.46
N ASP A 355 17.57 4.64 22.42
CA ASP A 355 18.92 4.53 22.98
C ASP A 355 18.97 3.65 24.25
N ASP A 356 17.87 2.97 24.57
CA ASP A 356 17.79 2.05 25.70
C ASP A 356 18.18 0.64 25.25
N ASP A 357 19.32 0.16 25.75
CA ASP A 357 19.88 -1.18 25.46
C ASP A 357 19.77 -2.15 26.64
N GLU A 358 19.30 -1.69 27.80
CA GLU A 358 19.33 -2.46 29.06
C GLU A 358 17.98 -3.04 29.43
N SER A 359 16.89 -2.33 29.09
CA SER A 359 15.55 -2.75 29.47
C SER A 359 15.06 -3.99 28.72
N ALA A 360 14.22 -4.77 29.37
CA ALA A 360 13.65 -5.99 28.79
C ALA A 360 12.83 -5.65 27.54
N ILE A 361 13.08 -6.38 26.44
CA ILE A 361 12.34 -6.23 25.19
C ILE A 361 11.05 -7.04 25.27
N TYR A 362 9.91 -6.35 25.13
CA TYR A 362 8.60 -6.97 25.05
C TYR A 362 8.10 -7.00 23.60
N GLY A 363 7.34 -8.03 23.26
CA GLY A 363 6.68 -8.13 21.97
C GLY A 363 5.77 -9.34 21.88
N THR A 364 4.91 -9.33 20.87
CA THR A 364 3.93 -10.41 20.65
C THR A 364 4.37 -11.28 19.48
N VAL A 365 4.53 -12.58 19.72
CA VAL A 365 4.84 -13.58 18.67
C VAL A 365 3.80 -13.50 17.54
N GLY A 366 4.28 -13.46 16.29
CA GLY A 366 3.46 -13.31 15.10
C GLY A 366 3.22 -11.85 14.67
N TYR A 367 3.51 -10.88 15.53
CA TYR A 367 3.53 -9.44 15.19
C TYR A 367 4.94 -8.85 15.22
N GLN A 368 5.75 -9.26 16.21
CA GLN A 368 7.10 -8.74 16.41
C GLN A 368 8.00 -9.05 15.20
N ALA A 369 8.85 -8.10 14.84
CA ALA A 369 9.80 -8.28 13.75
C ALA A 369 10.90 -9.28 14.13
N PRO A 370 11.36 -10.12 13.18
CA PRO A 370 12.25 -11.24 13.47
C PRO A 370 13.62 -10.81 14.01
N GLU A 371 14.12 -9.64 13.59
CA GLU A 371 15.43 -9.14 13.99
C GLU A 371 15.47 -8.60 15.43
N VAL A 372 14.32 -8.34 16.05
CA VAL A 372 14.25 -7.64 17.36
C VAL A 372 14.95 -8.41 18.47
N ALA A 373 14.90 -9.75 18.43
CA ALA A 373 15.58 -10.58 19.42
C ALA A 373 17.12 -10.51 19.33
N GLU A 374 17.66 -10.17 18.16
CA GLU A 374 19.11 -10.14 17.90
C GLU A 374 19.69 -8.72 17.89
N VAL A 375 18.96 -7.78 17.29
CA VAL A 375 19.43 -6.40 17.02
C VAL A 375 18.78 -5.38 17.96
N GLY A 376 17.65 -5.74 18.59
CA GLY A 376 16.82 -4.82 19.37
C GLY A 376 15.74 -4.13 18.52
N PRO A 377 14.79 -3.46 19.19
CA PRO A 377 13.72 -2.74 18.52
C PRO A 377 14.24 -1.47 17.84
N SER A 378 13.58 -1.10 16.75
CA SER A 378 13.90 0.05 15.92
C SER A 378 12.62 0.61 15.26
N VAL A 379 12.72 1.78 14.61
CA VAL A 379 11.66 2.31 13.75
C VAL A 379 11.17 1.26 12.76
N ALA A 380 12.09 0.56 12.09
CA ALA A 380 11.76 -0.48 11.12
C ALA A 380 10.99 -1.66 11.74
N SER A 381 11.23 -1.99 13.01
CA SER A 381 10.49 -3.02 13.73
C SER A 381 9.06 -2.58 14.09
N ASP A 382 8.85 -1.29 14.44
CA ASP A 382 7.50 -0.76 14.66
C ASP A 382 6.69 -0.81 13.36
N LEU A 383 7.27 -0.40 12.23
CA LEU A 383 6.59 -0.42 10.93
C LEU A 383 6.25 -1.84 10.46
N TYR A 384 7.08 -2.83 10.82
CA TYR A 384 6.76 -4.25 10.62
C TYR A 384 5.47 -4.64 11.34
N THR A 385 5.31 -4.26 12.60
CA THR A 385 4.08 -4.56 13.37
C THR A 385 2.82 -3.93 12.78
N VAL A 386 2.94 -2.76 12.11
CA VAL A 386 1.85 -2.14 11.35
C VAL A 386 1.46 -3.02 10.16
N GLY A 387 2.43 -3.47 9.36
CA GLY A 387 2.19 -4.39 8.24
C GLY A 387 1.50 -5.69 8.70
N ARG A 388 1.96 -6.28 9.80
CA ARG A 388 1.34 -7.48 10.41
C ARG A 388 -0.09 -7.21 10.86
N THR A 389 -0.34 -6.07 11.49
CA THR A 389 -1.68 -5.69 11.94
C THR A 389 -2.64 -5.49 10.76
N LEU A 390 -2.21 -4.84 9.69
CA LEU A 390 -3.00 -4.69 8.46
C LEU A 390 -3.31 -6.05 7.82
N ALA A 391 -2.35 -6.97 7.78
CA ALA A 391 -2.58 -8.33 7.28
C ALA A 391 -3.63 -9.07 8.12
N VAL A 392 -3.51 -9.01 9.45
CA VAL A 392 -4.51 -9.58 10.38
C VAL A 392 -5.88 -9.00 10.09
N LEU A 393 -6.03 -7.70 9.88
CA LEU A 393 -7.35 -7.07 9.69
C LEU A 393 -8.01 -7.42 8.34
N THR A 394 -7.25 -7.62 7.27
CA THR A 394 -7.77 -7.57 5.88
C THR A 394 -8.02 -8.91 5.21
N PHE A 395 -7.44 -10.00 5.69
CA PHE A 395 -7.74 -11.36 5.20
C PHE A 395 -7.62 -12.37 6.35
N ASP A 396 -7.92 -13.65 6.10
CA ASP A 396 -7.87 -14.69 7.14
C ASP A 396 -6.42 -15.03 7.52
N PHE A 397 -5.85 -14.14 8.32
CA PHE A 397 -4.51 -14.20 8.84
C PHE A 397 -4.57 -14.22 10.37
N GLN A 398 -4.11 -15.31 10.96
CA GLN A 398 -4.06 -15.43 12.42
C GLN A 398 -2.89 -14.58 12.93
N GLY A 399 -3.17 -13.56 13.75
CA GLY A 399 -2.10 -12.71 14.28
C GLY A 399 -1.19 -13.43 15.28
N TYR A 400 -1.77 -14.23 16.17
CA TYR A 400 -1.06 -15.11 17.07
C TYR A 400 -0.80 -16.45 16.38
N THR A 401 0.22 -16.49 15.52
CA THR A 401 0.46 -17.63 14.64
C THR A 401 1.86 -18.18 14.77
N ASN A 402 1.96 -19.52 14.64
CA ASN A 402 3.21 -20.24 14.41
C ASN A 402 3.40 -20.60 12.91
N VAL A 403 2.41 -20.26 12.07
CA VAL A 403 2.41 -20.46 10.62
C VAL A 403 2.53 -19.07 9.98
N TYR A 404 3.48 -18.88 9.06
CA TYR A 404 3.82 -17.55 8.51
C TYR A 404 4.25 -16.55 9.59
N VAL A 405 5.10 -16.99 10.54
CA VAL A 405 5.62 -16.15 11.63
C VAL A 405 6.29 -14.90 11.06
N ASP A 406 7.19 -15.09 10.09
CA ASP A 406 8.01 -14.02 9.48
C ASP A 406 7.74 -13.83 7.98
N SER A 407 6.59 -14.31 7.50
CA SER A 407 6.23 -14.24 6.08
C SER A 407 4.75 -14.00 5.85
N LEU A 408 4.36 -13.77 4.60
CA LEU A 408 2.96 -13.65 4.16
C LEU A 408 2.58 -14.87 3.30
N PRO A 409 1.28 -15.22 3.20
CA PRO A 409 0.81 -16.26 2.30
C PRO A 409 1.07 -15.94 0.83
N ASP A 410 0.94 -16.96 -0.02
CA ASP A 410 1.12 -16.80 -1.47
C ASP A 410 0.06 -15.84 -2.07
N PRO A 411 0.46 -14.84 -2.87
CA PRO A 411 -0.45 -13.86 -3.47
C PRO A 411 -1.56 -14.46 -4.32
N ASP A 412 -1.34 -15.61 -4.95
CA ASP A 412 -2.34 -16.22 -5.82
C ASP A 412 -3.45 -16.93 -5.02
N THR A 413 -3.22 -17.16 -3.72
CA THR A 413 -4.19 -17.80 -2.80
C THR A 413 -5.08 -16.81 -2.05
N ILE A 414 -4.73 -15.52 -2.05
CA ILE A 414 -5.43 -14.48 -1.29
C ILE A 414 -6.08 -13.49 -2.25
N ASP A 415 -7.43 -13.45 -2.27
CA ASP A 415 -8.20 -12.59 -3.17
C ASP A 415 -7.87 -11.10 -3.02
N VAL A 416 -7.61 -10.65 -1.78
CA VAL A 416 -7.20 -9.27 -1.49
C VAL A 416 -5.90 -8.91 -2.21
N PHE A 417 -4.93 -9.82 -2.26
CA PHE A 417 -3.63 -9.58 -2.89
C PHE A 417 -3.75 -9.52 -4.42
N ARG A 418 -4.59 -10.38 -5.01
CA ARG A 418 -4.88 -10.34 -6.46
C ARG A 418 -5.63 -9.08 -6.87
N ARG A 419 -6.58 -8.63 -6.05
CA ARG A 419 -7.40 -7.45 -6.34
C ARG A 419 -6.66 -6.13 -6.13
N TYR A 420 -5.81 -6.05 -5.11
CA TYR A 420 -5.13 -4.82 -4.71
C TYR A 420 -3.61 -5.04 -4.62
N GLU A 421 -2.95 -5.11 -5.78
CA GLU A 421 -1.50 -5.36 -5.87
C GLU A 421 -0.68 -4.34 -5.07
N SER A 422 -1.04 -3.05 -5.12
CA SER A 422 -0.36 -1.98 -4.37
C SER A 422 -0.42 -2.24 -2.85
N PHE A 423 -1.55 -2.71 -2.35
CA PHE A 423 -1.70 -3.07 -0.93
C PHE A 423 -0.85 -4.28 -0.57
N TYR A 424 -0.82 -5.31 -1.43
CA TYR A 424 0.07 -6.46 -1.24
C TYR A 424 1.55 -6.04 -1.19
N ARG A 425 2.00 -5.21 -2.14
CA ARG A 425 3.39 -4.71 -2.16
C ARG A 425 3.73 -3.87 -0.94
N LEU A 426 2.79 -3.06 -0.45
CA LEU A 426 2.95 -2.33 0.80
C LEU A 426 3.15 -3.27 1.99
N LEU A 427 2.37 -4.35 2.10
CA LEU A 427 2.55 -5.34 3.15
C LEU A 427 3.90 -6.04 3.03
N VAL A 428 4.29 -6.46 1.81
CA VAL A 428 5.60 -7.10 1.57
C VAL A 428 6.74 -6.18 1.99
N ARG A 429 6.71 -4.89 1.62
CA ARG A 429 7.73 -3.92 2.02
C ARG A 429 7.74 -3.69 3.53
N ALA A 430 6.57 -3.53 4.16
CA ALA A 430 6.47 -3.35 5.60
C ALA A 430 7.01 -4.57 6.37
N THR A 431 6.79 -5.78 5.85
CA THR A 431 7.17 -7.04 6.49
C THR A 431 8.43 -7.69 5.90
N ASP A 432 9.31 -6.92 5.24
CA ASP A 432 10.55 -7.48 4.70
C ASP A 432 11.44 -8.00 5.85
N PRO A 433 12.01 -9.21 5.77
CA PRO A 433 12.92 -9.71 6.80
C PRO A 433 14.15 -8.82 7.02
N ASP A 434 14.61 -8.12 5.98
CA ASP A 434 15.70 -7.14 6.08
C ASP A 434 15.12 -5.76 6.48
N PRO A 435 15.41 -5.27 7.70
CA PRO A 435 14.86 -3.99 8.18
C PRO A 435 15.26 -2.81 7.30
N ALA A 436 16.39 -2.89 6.59
CA ALA A 436 16.87 -1.81 5.72
C ALA A 436 16.07 -1.69 4.40
N ARG A 437 15.17 -2.65 4.11
CA ARG A 437 14.29 -2.64 2.92
C ARG A 437 12.88 -2.16 3.22
N ARG A 438 12.55 -2.01 4.50
CA ARG A 438 11.25 -1.50 4.94
C ARG A 438 11.12 0.00 4.65
N PHE A 439 9.99 0.58 5.03
CA PHE A 439 9.83 2.03 5.00
C PHE A 439 10.82 2.70 5.97
N ALA A 440 11.40 3.83 5.58
CA ALA A 440 12.41 4.51 6.40
C ALA A 440 11.79 5.25 7.58
N SER A 441 10.52 5.64 7.47
CA SER A 441 9.78 6.34 8.53
C SER A 441 8.29 6.02 8.52
N ALA A 442 7.62 6.27 9.64
CA ALA A 442 6.16 6.18 9.73
C ALA A 442 5.45 7.15 8.77
N GLN A 443 6.02 8.33 8.54
CA GLN A 443 5.50 9.31 7.59
C GLN A 443 5.52 8.78 6.16
N GLU A 444 6.65 8.20 5.72
CA GLU A 444 6.76 7.60 4.39
C GLU A 444 5.73 6.47 4.21
N MET A 445 5.61 5.59 5.21
CA MET A 445 4.63 4.50 5.16
C MET A 445 3.20 5.04 5.11
N ALA A 446 2.88 6.11 5.85
CA ALA A 446 1.56 6.72 5.86
C ALA A 446 1.20 7.35 4.51
N GLU A 447 2.15 8.04 3.87
CA GLU A 447 1.97 8.60 2.52
C GLU A 447 1.69 7.51 1.50
N GLN A 448 2.49 6.45 1.49
CA GLN A 448 2.30 5.33 0.57
C GLN A 448 1.00 4.57 0.85
N LEU A 449 0.64 4.35 2.12
CA LEU A 449 -0.64 3.74 2.51
C LEU A 449 -1.85 4.61 2.11
N THR A 450 -1.71 5.93 2.14
CA THR A 450 -2.73 6.87 1.67
C THR A 450 -2.89 6.81 0.15
N GLY A 451 -1.80 6.69 -0.60
CA GLY A 451 -1.85 6.43 -2.05
C GLY A 451 -2.59 5.13 -2.37
N VAL A 452 -2.24 4.04 -1.68
CA VAL A 452 -2.94 2.75 -1.79
C VAL A 452 -4.42 2.87 -1.42
N LEU A 453 -4.77 3.62 -0.37
CA LEU A 453 -6.15 3.86 0.04
C LEU A 453 -6.98 4.53 -1.06
N ARG A 454 -6.41 5.55 -1.72
CA ARG A 454 -7.06 6.24 -2.85
C ARG A 454 -7.34 5.28 -4.00
N GLU A 455 -6.40 4.40 -4.31
CA GLU A 455 -6.58 3.37 -5.35
C GLU A 455 -7.71 2.40 -5.00
N VAL A 456 -7.69 1.84 -3.78
CA VAL A 456 -8.72 0.91 -3.31
C VAL A 456 -10.10 1.55 -3.38
N VAL A 457 -10.26 2.77 -2.86
CA VAL A 457 -11.55 3.49 -2.88
C VAL A 457 -11.98 3.83 -4.30
N SER A 458 -11.04 4.23 -5.17
CA SER A 458 -11.36 4.56 -6.56
C SER A 458 -11.86 3.35 -7.33
N LEU A 459 -11.21 2.19 -7.18
CA LEU A 459 -11.63 0.94 -7.79
C LEU A 459 -12.98 0.43 -7.27
N GLN A 460 -13.27 0.62 -5.99
CA GLN A 460 -14.53 0.18 -5.38
C GLN A 460 -15.72 1.06 -5.77
N THR A 461 -15.52 2.38 -5.76
CA THR A 461 -16.59 3.36 -5.95
C THR A 461 -16.77 3.79 -7.41
N GLY A 462 -15.77 3.55 -8.26
CA GLY A 462 -15.71 4.08 -9.62
C GLY A 462 -15.49 5.59 -9.66
N GLN A 463 -15.18 6.23 -8.52
CA GLN A 463 -14.91 7.66 -8.41
C GLN A 463 -13.44 7.90 -8.11
N ALA A 464 -12.77 8.63 -8.99
CA ALA A 464 -11.37 9.00 -8.83
C ALA A 464 -11.10 9.79 -7.55
N ARG A 465 -9.94 9.52 -6.94
CA ARG A 465 -9.41 10.20 -5.74
C ARG A 465 -8.02 10.75 -6.04
N PRO A 466 -7.90 11.77 -6.91
CA PRO A 466 -6.61 12.30 -7.38
C PRO A 466 -5.86 12.99 -6.25
N ALA A 467 -4.53 13.04 -6.36
CA ALA A 467 -3.69 13.75 -5.43
C ALA A 467 -2.30 14.07 -6.00
N LEU A 468 -1.71 15.16 -5.50
CA LEU A 468 -0.32 15.46 -5.79
C LEU A 468 0.59 14.48 -5.06
N SER A 469 1.57 13.96 -5.79
CA SER A 469 2.56 13.05 -5.22
C SER A 469 3.69 13.83 -4.54
N THR A 470 4.30 13.23 -3.52
CA THR A 470 5.46 13.79 -2.80
C THR A 470 6.79 13.34 -3.39
N GLN A 471 6.78 12.39 -4.34
CA GLN A 471 8.00 11.80 -4.93
C GLN A 471 8.19 12.18 -6.40
N PHE A 472 7.10 12.40 -7.13
CA PHE A 472 7.06 12.71 -8.56
C PHE A 472 6.25 13.99 -8.83
N GLY A 473 6.71 14.76 -9.82
CA GLY A 473 5.96 15.86 -10.41
C GLY A 473 4.76 15.40 -11.25
N PRO A 474 3.87 16.33 -11.65
CA PRO A 474 2.68 16.00 -12.43
C PRO A 474 3.03 15.56 -13.86
N GLU A 475 2.06 14.97 -14.56
CA GLU A 475 2.17 14.75 -16.00
C GLU A 475 2.13 16.09 -16.74
N VAL A 476 3.21 16.43 -17.46
CA VAL A 476 3.34 17.69 -18.19
C VAL A 476 2.99 17.55 -19.68
N LYS A 477 3.14 16.35 -20.26
CA LYS A 477 3.02 16.15 -21.72
C LYS A 477 2.41 14.79 -22.07
N VAL A 478 1.37 14.81 -22.90
CA VAL A 478 0.79 13.61 -23.53
C VAL A 478 1.26 13.52 -24.99
N ILE A 479 2.07 12.50 -25.31
CA ILE A 479 2.63 12.30 -26.67
C ILE A 479 1.60 11.66 -27.61
N ASP A 480 1.16 10.44 -27.28
CA ASP A 480 0.40 9.58 -28.19
C ASP A 480 -1.11 9.81 -28.17
N ARG A 481 -1.53 11.08 -28.24
CA ARG A 481 -2.96 11.47 -28.33
C ARG A 481 -3.60 11.16 -29.69
N GLU A 482 -2.80 11.02 -30.75
CA GLU A 482 -3.29 10.65 -32.08
C GLU A 482 -3.23 9.13 -32.26
N LEU A 483 -4.23 8.41 -31.73
CA LEU A 483 -4.22 6.94 -31.76
C LEU A 483 -4.24 6.34 -33.16
N PHE A 484 -4.93 6.97 -34.10
CA PHE A 484 -5.15 6.40 -35.43
C PHE A 484 -4.22 7.05 -36.46
N PRO A 485 -3.70 6.28 -37.44
CA PRO A 485 -2.92 6.84 -38.55
C PRO A 485 -3.75 7.84 -39.37
N ARG A 486 -3.15 8.59 -40.30
CA ARG A 486 -3.97 9.28 -41.29
C ARG A 486 -4.68 8.23 -42.16
N LEU A 487 -5.91 8.53 -42.58
CA LEU A 487 -6.63 7.63 -43.45
C LEU A 487 -6.13 7.84 -44.88
N ASP A 488 -5.21 6.97 -45.30
CA ASP A 488 -4.69 6.98 -46.66
C ASP A 488 -5.63 6.15 -47.56
N GLY A 489 -6.33 6.82 -48.48
CA GLY A 489 -7.29 6.20 -49.40
C GLY A 489 -8.73 6.75 -49.29
N ASP A 490 -9.67 5.98 -49.81
CA ASP A 490 -11.10 6.31 -49.85
C ASP A 490 -11.80 5.99 -48.52
N VAL A 491 -12.66 6.90 -48.06
CA VAL A 491 -13.46 6.75 -46.82
C VAL A 491 -14.55 5.68 -46.92
N SER A 492 -14.93 5.30 -48.14
CA SER A 492 -15.88 4.23 -48.44
C SER A 492 -15.25 3.27 -49.43
N ARG A 493 -15.06 2.01 -49.01
CA ARG A 493 -14.44 0.96 -49.81
C ARG A 493 -15.38 0.44 -50.91
N LEU A 494 -16.69 0.44 -50.68
CA LEU A 494 -17.70 -0.03 -51.62
C LEU A 494 -18.25 1.09 -52.51
N GLY A 495 -18.25 2.32 -52.01
CA GLY A 495 -18.91 3.46 -52.64
C GLY A 495 -18.03 4.26 -53.61
N ALA A 496 -16.70 4.12 -53.53
CA ALA A 496 -15.76 4.83 -54.39
C ALA A 496 -15.82 4.34 -55.85
N ARG A 497 -15.94 5.28 -56.80
CA ARG A 497 -15.90 4.94 -58.23
C ARG A 497 -14.46 4.76 -58.72
N PRO A 498 -14.14 3.69 -59.47
CA PRO A 498 -12.84 3.53 -60.07
C PRO A 498 -12.59 4.61 -61.14
N LEU A 499 -11.39 5.19 -61.14
CA LEU A 499 -10.92 6.06 -62.23
C LEU A 499 -10.54 5.19 -63.44
N SER A 500 -10.90 5.66 -64.64
CA SER A 500 -10.41 5.08 -65.90
C SER A 500 -8.98 5.55 -66.18
N SER A 501 -8.01 4.62 -66.14
CA SER A 501 -6.56 4.74 -66.45
C SER A 501 -5.71 5.47 -65.40
N ARG A 502 -4.46 5.08 -65.06
CA ARG A 502 -3.37 4.34 -65.70
C ARG A 502 -2.73 3.39 -64.66
N ALA A 503 -2.17 2.26 -65.09
CA ALA A 503 -1.46 1.32 -64.22
C ALA A 503 -0.32 2.02 -63.47
N ALA A 504 -0.52 2.26 -62.17
CA ALA A 504 0.57 2.62 -61.26
C ALA A 504 1.44 1.37 -61.03
N PRO A 505 2.77 1.50 -60.96
CA PRO A 505 3.63 0.36 -60.68
C PRO A 505 3.25 -0.24 -59.33
N ALA A 506 3.25 -1.57 -59.24
CA ALA A 506 2.96 -2.31 -58.02
C ALA A 506 3.96 -1.90 -56.93
N VAL A 507 3.52 -1.03 -56.03
CA VAL A 507 4.21 -0.74 -54.77
C VAL A 507 4.18 -2.03 -53.96
N PRO A 508 5.31 -2.48 -53.38
CA PRO A 508 5.34 -3.71 -52.58
C PRO A 508 4.26 -3.63 -51.50
N ALA A 509 3.55 -4.75 -51.30
CA ALA A 509 2.49 -4.87 -50.31
C ALA A 509 3.05 -4.50 -48.93
N LEU A 510 2.73 -3.28 -48.50
CA LEU A 510 2.96 -2.85 -47.13
C LEU A 510 2.25 -3.83 -46.18
N PRO A 511 2.79 -4.10 -44.99
CA PRO A 511 2.11 -4.90 -43.99
C PRO A 511 0.69 -4.37 -43.79
N ALA A 512 -0.27 -5.28 -43.54
CA ALA A 512 -1.66 -4.91 -43.31
C ALA A 512 -1.72 -3.73 -42.30
N PRO A 513 -2.45 -2.64 -42.62
CA PRO A 513 -2.40 -1.44 -41.79
C PRO A 513 -2.90 -1.78 -40.38
N THR A 514 -2.08 -1.54 -39.37
CA THR A 514 -2.49 -1.70 -37.98
C THR A 514 -3.58 -0.66 -37.66
N LEU A 515 -4.63 -1.07 -36.94
CA LEU A 515 -5.74 -0.19 -36.59
C LEU A 515 -5.27 1.06 -35.84
N VAL A 516 -4.29 0.87 -34.96
CA VAL A 516 -3.75 1.90 -34.08
C VAL A 516 -2.27 2.13 -34.42
N ARG A 517 -1.79 3.36 -34.25
CA ARG A 517 -0.38 3.70 -34.37
C ARG A 517 0.40 3.03 -33.25
N PRO A 518 1.61 2.50 -33.52
CA PRO A 518 2.50 2.08 -32.45
C PRO A 518 2.86 3.29 -31.58
N VAL A 519 3.08 3.03 -30.29
CA VAL A 519 3.53 4.01 -29.30
C VAL A 519 4.91 4.55 -29.70
N ASP A 520 5.12 5.86 -29.58
CA ASP A 520 6.46 6.45 -29.72
C ASP A 520 7.20 6.26 -28.38
N THR A 521 7.86 5.10 -28.24
CA THR A 521 8.45 4.69 -26.96
C THR A 521 9.45 5.71 -26.41
N PRO A 522 10.46 6.19 -27.18
CA PRO A 522 11.41 7.17 -26.66
C PRO A 522 10.74 8.47 -26.24
N ALA A 523 9.84 9.02 -27.05
CA ALA A 523 9.15 10.27 -26.72
C ALA A 523 8.24 10.12 -25.50
N THR A 524 7.53 8.99 -25.38
CA THR A 524 6.63 8.71 -24.25
C THR A 524 7.41 8.45 -22.97
N ALA A 525 8.55 7.75 -23.03
CA ALA A 525 9.43 7.54 -21.89
C ALA A 525 9.96 8.87 -21.33
N LEU A 526 10.34 9.82 -22.21
CA LEU A 526 10.77 11.16 -21.82
C LEU A 526 9.63 12.06 -21.31
N ALA A 527 8.39 11.69 -21.57
CA ALA A 527 7.19 12.38 -21.07
C ALA A 527 6.71 11.83 -19.71
N LEU A 528 7.28 10.73 -19.23
CA LEU A 528 6.96 10.18 -17.91
C LEU A 528 7.22 11.22 -16.80
N PRO A 529 6.44 11.14 -15.68
CA PRO A 529 6.63 11.97 -14.51
C PRO A 529 8.09 12.02 -14.04
N VAL A 530 8.50 13.18 -13.56
CA VAL A 530 9.89 13.42 -13.12
C VAL A 530 9.94 13.27 -11.61
N PRO A 531 10.93 12.54 -11.04
CA PRO A 531 11.22 12.62 -9.62
C PRO A 531 11.36 14.07 -9.16
N LEU A 532 10.78 14.42 -8.01
CA LEU A 532 10.96 15.73 -7.41
C LEU A 532 12.40 15.91 -6.95
N VAL A 533 12.88 17.14 -7.07
CA VAL A 533 14.21 17.53 -6.58
C VAL A 533 14.18 17.55 -5.06
N ASP A 534 15.20 16.96 -4.45
CA ASP A 534 15.40 17.02 -3.01
C ASP A 534 15.51 18.48 -2.54
N PRO A 535 14.61 18.96 -1.66
CA PRO A 535 14.64 20.33 -1.19
C PRO A 535 15.90 20.65 -0.36
N ASP A 536 16.58 19.65 0.19
CA ASP A 536 17.82 19.82 0.93
C ASP A 536 19.07 19.85 0.02
N ASP A 537 18.91 19.68 -1.30
CA ASP A 537 20.02 19.80 -2.25
C ASP A 537 20.47 21.26 -2.39
N PRO A 538 21.79 21.55 -2.34
CA PRO A 538 22.30 22.92 -2.42
C PRO A 538 21.98 23.62 -3.76
N ASN A 539 21.66 22.86 -4.81
CA ASN A 539 21.25 23.39 -6.11
C ASN A 539 19.73 23.38 -6.32
N ALA A 540 18.90 23.06 -5.31
CA ALA A 540 17.44 22.97 -5.48
C ALA A 540 16.84 24.27 -6.06
N GLY A 541 17.21 25.43 -5.50
CA GLY A 541 16.77 26.73 -6.00
C GLY A 541 17.30 27.07 -7.40
N PHE A 542 18.52 26.64 -7.73
CA PHE A 542 19.11 26.80 -9.06
C PHE A 542 18.36 25.97 -10.10
N LEU A 543 18.07 24.70 -9.78
CA LEU A 543 17.33 23.78 -10.65
C LEU A 543 15.89 24.24 -10.90
N ALA A 544 15.23 24.83 -9.89
CA ALA A 544 13.90 25.43 -10.05
C ALA A 544 13.90 26.58 -11.08
N GLY A 545 14.99 27.34 -11.20
CA GLY A 545 15.14 28.40 -12.19
C GLY A 545 15.33 27.91 -13.64
N LEU A 546 15.61 26.62 -13.84
CA LEU A 546 15.96 26.03 -15.15
C LEU A 546 14.84 25.17 -15.75
N MET A 547 13.62 25.24 -15.22
CA MET A 547 12.51 24.39 -15.65
C MET A 547 12.07 24.62 -17.11
N THR A 548 12.33 25.79 -17.68
CA THR A 548 11.90 26.17 -19.05
C THR A 548 13.05 26.23 -20.06
N SER A 549 14.28 25.89 -19.68
CA SER A 549 15.44 25.97 -20.55
C SER A 549 15.44 24.87 -21.62
N ALA A 550 15.93 25.18 -22.82
CA ALA A 550 16.12 24.17 -23.86
C ALA A 550 17.23 23.18 -23.46
N PRO A 551 17.18 21.90 -23.89
CA PRO A 551 18.13 20.87 -23.43
C PRO A 551 19.62 21.21 -23.59
N ALA A 552 20.00 21.85 -24.71
CA ALA A 552 21.39 22.23 -24.96
C ALA A 552 21.88 23.36 -24.03
N GLU A 553 21.05 24.37 -23.80
CA GLU A 553 21.33 25.47 -22.86
C GLU A 553 21.34 24.96 -21.42
N LEU A 554 20.47 24.00 -21.12
CA LEU A 554 20.37 23.34 -19.82
C LEU A 554 21.65 22.57 -19.49
N ILE A 555 22.23 21.83 -20.42
CA ILE A 555 23.49 21.10 -20.18
C ILE A 555 24.62 22.08 -19.82
N ALA A 556 24.77 23.15 -20.60
CA ALA A 556 25.79 24.18 -20.34
C ALA A 556 25.58 24.88 -18.99
N ALA A 557 24.33 25.18 -18.62
CA ALA A 557 24.00 25.75 -17.33
C ALA A 557 24.32 24.79 -16.17
N LEU A 558 24.02 23.50 -16.32
CA LEU A 558 24.29 22.49 -15.30
C LEU A 558 25.79 22.23 -15.11
N ASP A 559 26.59 22.31 -16.18
CA ASP A 559 28.05 22.24 -16.07
C ASP A 559 28.65 23.44 -15.30
N ALA A 560 27.95 24.58 -15.30
CA ALA A 560 28.30 25.76 -14.53
C ALA A 560 27.66 25.80 -13.12
N ALA A 561 27.02 24.71 -12.68
CA ALA A 561 26.34 24.67 -11.39
C ALA A 561 27.33 24.92 -10.22
N PRO A 562 26.90 25.60 -9.14
CA PRO A 562 27.76 25.93 -8.00
C PRO A 562 28.45 24.73 -7.35
N ALA A 563 27.78 23.56 -7.32
CA ALA A 563 28.34 22.33 -6.79
C ALA A 563 27.87 21.11 -7.60
N PRO A 564 28.74 20.11 -7.85
CA PRO A 564 28.32 18.84 -8.46
C PRO A 564 27.51 18.03 -7.45
N THR A 565 26.23 17.83 -7.72
CA THR A 565 25.30 17.08 -6.86
C THR A 565 24.69 15.92 -7.62
N VAL A 566 24.00 15.01 -6.91
CA VAL A 566 23.23 13.95 -7.55
C VAL A 566 22.12 14.56 -8.41
N GLU A 567 21.44 15.59 -7.92
CA GLU A 567 20.34 16.25 -8.63
C GLU A 567 20.78 16.90 -9.94
N THR A 568 21.89 17.64 -9.94
CA THR A 568 22.40 18.24 -11.18
C THR A 568 22.81 17.18 -12.21
N ARG A 569 23.42 16.07 -11.76
CA ARG A 569 23.81 14.96 -12.65
C ARG A 569 22.60 14.20 -13.21
N LEU A 570 21.56 13.95 -12.39
CA LEU A 570 20.32 13.33 -12.86
C LEU A 570 19.61 14.22 -13.90
N ARG A 571 19.59 15.54 -13.66
CA ARG A 571 19.04 16.51 -14.63
C ARG A 571 19.85 16.52 -15.93
N GLN A 572 21.19 16.41 -15.87
CA GLN A 572 22.05 16.28 -17.04
C GLN A 572 21.77 14.99 -17.82
N VAL A 573 21.60 13.85 -17.14
CA VAL A 573 21.23 12.57 -17.77
C VAL A 573 19.94 12.74 -18.57
N ARG A 574 18.91 13.35 -17.97
CA ARG A 574 17.64 13.61 -18.67
C ARG A 574 17.82 14.51 -19.89
N ALA A 575 18.53 15.63 -19.75
CA ALA A 575 18.75 16.58 -20.85
C ALA A 575 19.51 15.94 -22.03
N ARG A 576 20.46 15.04 -21.74
CA ARG A 576 21.18 14.27 -22.76
C ARG A 576 20.30 13.26 -23.47
N LEU A 577 19.42 12.55 -22.75
CA LEU A 577 18.41 11.68 -23.37
C LEU A 577 17.46 12.48 -24.28
N GLU A 578 16.99 13.65 -23.84
CA GLU A 578 16.14 14.53 -24.65
C GLU A 578 16.85 15.08 -25.90
N SER A 579 18.18 15.26 -25.84
CA SER A 579 19.01 15.73 -26.96
C SER A 579 19.46 14.61 -27.91
N GLY A 580 19.20 13.34 -27.57
CA GLY A 580 19.63 12.18 -28.35
C GLY A 580 21.05 11.68 -28.07
N ASP A 581 21.78 12.27 -27.11
CA ASP A 581 23.12 11.81 -26.70
C ASP A 581 23.01 10.67 -25.66
N HIS A 582 22.53 9.53 -26.13
CA HIS A 582 22.23 8.38 -25.28
C HIS A 582 23.50 7.78 -24.66
N GLN A 583 24.63 7.81 -25.36
CA GLN A 583 25.90 7.24 -24.88
C GLN A 583 26.43 8.03 -23.67
N ALA A 584 26.49 9.36 -23.75
CA ALA A 584 26.94 10.17 -22.62
C ALA A 584 25.98 10.10 -21.42
N ALA A 585 24.67 9.95 -21.68
CA ALA A 585 23.68 9.73 -20.64
C ALA A 585 23.93 8.40 -19.89
N LEU A 586 24.08 7.29 -20.62
CA LEU A 586 24.34 5.97 -20.03
C LEU A 586 25.65 5.91 -19.25
N MET A 587 26.73 6.51 -19.77
CA MET A 587 28.00 6.58 -19.04
C MET A 587 27.88 7.34 -17.72
N SER A 588 27.15 8.46 -17.73
CA SER A 588 26.95 9.28 -16.53
C SER A 588 26.08 8.58 -15.49
N LEU A 589 25.08 7.84 -15.97
CA LEU A 589 24.20 7.04 -15.14
C LEU A 589 24.92 5.84 -14.52
N ALA A 590 25.73 5.11 -15.29
CA ALA A 590 26.54 3.99 -14.77
C ALA A 590 27.47 4.45 -13.64
N LYS A 591 28.09 5.62 -13.78
CA LYS A 591 28.91 6.22 -12.72
C LYS A 591 28.08 6.58 -11.48
N LEU A 592 26.84 7.07 -11.65
CA LEU A 592 25.93 7.32 -10.53
C LEU A 592 25.50 6.02 -9.83
N GLU A 593 25.27 4.94 -10.58
CA GLU A 593 24.93 3.62 -10.02
C GLU A 593 26.07 3.04 -9.16
N GLU A 594 27.33 3.29 -9.54
CA GLU A 594 28.49 2.88 -8.74
C GLU A 594 28.62 3.70 -7.44
N GLU A 595 28.36 5.00 -7.51
CA GLU A 595 28.50 5.92 -6.38
C GLU A 595 27.31 5.86 -5.41
N ARG A 596 26.09 5.63 -5.92
CA ARG A 596 24.82 5.68 -5.19
C ARG A 596 23.88 4.53 -5.61
N PRO A 597 24.25 3.27 -5.37
CA PRO A 597 23.45 2.11 -5.80
C PRO A 597 22.07 2.02 -5.15
N ASP A 598 21.90 2.64 -3.98
CA ASP A 598 20.66 2.59 -3.19
C ASP A 598 19.67 3.72 -3.55
N ASP A 599 20.08 4.72 -4.35
CA ASP A 599 19.24 5.87 -4.70
C ASP A 599 18.20 5.49 -5.75
N TRP A 600 16.93 5.52 -5.36
CA TRP A 600 15.80 5.13 -6.19
C TRP A 600 15.69 5.97 -7.47
N ARG A 601 16.11 7.24 -7.45
CA ARG A 601 16.03 8.13 -8.61
C ARG A 601 16.98 7.65 -9.70
N VAL A 602 18.15 7.11 -9.33
CA VAL A 602 19.08 6.51 -10.28
C VAL A 602 18.42 5.30 -10.98
N VAL A 603 17.72 4.45 -10.22
CA VAL A 603 16.97 3.30 -10.76
C VAL A 603 15.81 3.76 -11.66
N TRP A 604 15.11 4.83 -11.30
CA TRP A 604 14.09 5.43 -12.17
C TRP A 604 14.68 5.87 -13.52
N TYR A 605 15.78 6.62 -13.50
CA TYR A 605 16.45 7.08 -14.72
C TYR A 605 17.09 5.96 -15.53
N ARG A 606 17.49 4.85 -14.89
CA ARG A 606 17.85 3.61 -15.57
C ARG A 606 16.68 3.04 -16.36
N GLY A 607 15.49 2.99 -15.76
CA GLY A 607 14.27 2.58 -16.45
C GLY A 607 13.94 3.46 -17.66
N VAL A 608 14.04 4.78 -17.49
CA VAL A 608 13.79 5.75 -18.58
C VAL A 608 14.83 5.60 -19.70
N ALA A 609 16.11 5.52 -19.37
CA ALA A 609 17.18 5.33 -20.35
C ALA A 609 17.01 4.01 -21.11
N ALA A 610 16.66 2.93 -20.41
CA ALA A 610 16.41 1.62 -21.00
C ALA A 610 15.21 1.63 -21.98
N LEU A 611 14.11 2.33 -21.66
CA LEU A 611 13.00 2.52 -22.62
C LEU A 611 13.44 3.29 -23.87
N VAL A 612 14.23 4.36 -23.70
CA VAL A 612 14.72 5.19 -24.82
C VAL A 612 15.68 4.41 -25.71
N THR A 613 16.51 3.53 -25.15
CA THR A 613 17.50 2.74 -25.90
C THR A 613 16.99 1.38 -26.38
N GLY A 614 15.79 0.97 -25.98
CA GLY A 614 15.13 -0.26 -26.45
C GLY A 614 15.33 -1.49 -25.55
N ASP A 615 15.91 -1.36 -24.37
CA ASP A 615 15.98 -2.42 -23.34
C ASP A 615 14.69 -2.45 -22.51
N PHE A 616 13.62 -2.99 -23.08
CA PHE A 616 12.30 -2.98 -22.45
C PHE A 616 12.20 -3.89 -21.22
N GLU A 617 12.95 -5.00 -21.18
CA GLU A 617 12.99 -5.90 -20.03
C GLU A 617 13.73 -5.25 -18.84
N GLY A 618 14.89 -4.64 -19.10
CA GLY A 618 15.63 -3.89 -18.09
C GLY A 618 14.84 -2.69 -17.55
N ALA A 619 14.07 -2.02 -18.42
CA ALA A 619 13.14 -0.98 -18.02
C ALA A 619 12.05 -1.50 -17.08
N ALA A 620 11.38 -2.59 -17.46
CA ALA A 620 10.31 -3.19 -16.65
C ALA A 620 10.81 -3.58 -15.26
N LEU A 621 12.00 -4.20 -15.16
CA LEU A 621 12.61 -4.57 -13.87
C LEU A 621 12.94 -3.34 -13.02
N SER A 622 13.38 -2.25 -13.64
CA SER A 622 13.71 -1.01 -12.93
C SER A 622 12.45 -0.36 -12.35
N PHE A 623 11.39 -0.20 -13.15
CA PHE A 623 10.13 0.37 -12.67
C PHE A 623 9.38 -0.54 -11.70
N ASP A 624 9.52 -1.85 -11.82
CA ASP A 624 8.94 -2.81 -10.87
C ASP A 624 9.57 -2.67 -9.48
N ALA A 625 10.89 -2.44 -9.42
CA ALA A 625 11.58 -2.13 -8.17
C ALA A 625 11.14 -0.79 -7.56
N ILE A 626 10.86 0.22 -8.40
CA ILE A 626 10.29 1.49 -7.92
C ILE A 626 8.86 1.29 -7.42
N TYR A 627 8.06 0.42 -8.03
CA TYR A 627 6.71 0.11 -7.56
C TYR A 627 6.72 -0.68 -6.25
N ASP A 628 7.67 -1.60 -6.05
CA ASP A 628 7.91 -2.26 -4.76
C ASP A 628 8.28 -1.26 -3.66
N ALA A 629 9.11 -0.26 -3.99
CA ALA A 629 9.45 0.81 -3.07
C ALA A 629 8.24 1.72 -2.81
N PHE A 630 7.56 2.20 -3.84
CA PHE A 630 6.52 3.21 -3.72
C PHE A 630 5.16 2.68 -4.22
N PRO A 631 4.52 1.79 -3.44
CA PRO A 631 3.29 1.13 -3.86
C PRO A 631 2.11 2.11 -4.02
N GLY A 632 2.13 3.27 -3.36
CA GLY A 632 1.08 4.28 -3.46
C GLY A 632 1.21 5.21 -4.67
N GLU A 633 2.29 5.12 -5.45
CA GLU A 633 2.61 6.07 -6.51
C GLU A 633 2.05 5.66 -7.89
N ALA A 634 1.48 6.63 -8.62
CA ALA A 634 0.94 6.40 -9.96
C ALA A 634 2.02 6.35 -11.05
N ALA A 635 3.10 7.11 -10.88
CA ALA A 635 4.20 7.20 -11.86
C ALA A 635 4.84 5.84 -12.23
N PRO A 636 5.26 4.98 -11.27
CA PRO A 636 5.81 3.68 -11.61
C PRO A 636 4.79 2.76 -12.29
N LYS A 637 3.51 2.83 -11.91
CA LYS A 637 2.43 2.06 -12.56
C LYS A 637 2.23 2.50 -14.01
N LEU A 638 2.26 3.80 -14.29
CA LEU A 638 2.18 4.34 -15.64
C LEU A 638 3.36 3.86 -16.50
N ALA A 639 4.58 3.91 -15.95
CA ALA A 639 5.78 3.42 -16.63
C ALA A 639 5.71 1.90 -16.89
N LEU A 640 5.21 1.11 -15.94
CA LEU A 640 4.98 -0.32 -16.12
C LEU A 640 3.91 -0.61 -17.16
N GLY A 641 2.86 0.21 -17.27
CA GLY A 641 1.87 0.14 -18.35
C GLY A 641 2.51 0.31 -19.72
N LEU A 642 3.41 1.28 -19.87
CA LEU A 642 4.19 1.48 -21.09
C LEU A 642 5.13 0.29 -21.38
N CYS A 643 5.87 -0.19 -20.37
CA CYS A 643 6.72 -1.38 -20.51
C CYS A 643 5.93 -2.61 -20.96
N ALA A 644 4.79 -2.86 -20.33
CA ALA A 644 3.90 -3.98 -20.65
C ALA A 644 3.40 -3.88 -22.10
N GLU A 645 3.03 -2.68 -22.53
CA GLU A 645 2.56 -2.42 -23.88
C GLU A 645 3.63 -2.71 -24.94
N VAL A 646 4.86 -2.22 -24.75
CA VAL A 646 5.96 -2.46 -25.71
C VAL A 646 6.45 -3.91 -25.70
N LEU A 647 6.30 -4.62 -24.57
CA LEU A 647 6.55 -6.06 -24.45
C LEU A 647 5.41 -6.93 -25.00
N GLY A 648 4.31 -6.33 -25.49
CA GLY A 648 3.16 -7.05 -26.03
C GLY A 648 2.27 -7.73 -24.97
N GLN A 649 2.45 -7.42 -23.69
CA GLN A 649 1.65 -7.94 -22.58
C GLN A 649 0.39 -7.10 -22.37
N LEU A 650 -0.53 -7.17 -23.36
CA LEU A 650 -1.68 -6.27 -23.44
C LEU A 650 -2.58 -6.31 -22.20
N ASP A 651 -2.82 -7.47 -21.60
CA ASP A 651 -3.66 -7.58 -20.40
C ASP A 651 -3.04 -6.82 -19.21
N ASN A 652 -1.74 -7.03 -18.95
CA ASN A 652 -1.01 -6.33 -17.90
C ASN A 652 -0.97 -4.81 -18.17
N ALA A 653 -0.74 -4.40 -19.42
CA ALA A 653 -0.75 -2.99 -19.80
C ALA A 653 -2.11 -2.34 -19.52
N ALA A 654 -3.20 -3.01 -19.88
CA ALA A 654 -4.55 -2.54 -19.63
C ALA A 654 -4.84 -2.40 -18.12
N GLU A 655 -4.38 -3.35 -17.28
CA GLU A 655 -4.55 -3.28 -15.83
C GLU A 655 -3.84 -2.06 -15.23
N TYR A 656 -2.56 -1.82 -15.58
CA TYR A 656 -1.83 -0.66 -15.05
C TYR A 656 -2.41 0.67 -15.51
N TYR A 657 -2.71 0.81 -16.81
CA TYR A 657 -3.31 2.04 -17.31
C TYR A 657 -4.69 2.29 -16.71
N HIS A 658 -5.51 1.25 -16.54
CA HIS A 658 -6.80 1.35 -15.87
C HIS A 658 -6.64 1.78 -14.41
N LEU A 659 -5.71 1.17 -13.67
CA LEU A 659 -5.47 1.52 -12.27
C LEU A 659 -5.08 3.00 -12.10
N VAL A 660 -4.15 3.49 -12.93
CA VAL A 660 -3.73 4.89 -12.92
C VAL A 660 -4.90 5.81 -13.28
N TRP A 661 -5.59 5.52 -14.39
CA TRP A 661 -6.69 6.36 -14.88
C TRP A 661 -7.89 6.41 -13.93
N ALA A 662 -8.25 5.27 -13.34
CA ALA A 662 -9.36 5.18 -12.39
C ALA A 662 -9.06 5.95 -11.09
N THR A 663 -7.80 6.03 -10.69
CA THR A 663 -7.38 6.70 -9.45
C THR A 663 -7.21 8.19 -9.65
N ASP A 664 -6.50 8.60 -10.70
CA ASP A 664 -6.18 10.00 -10.98
C ASP A 664 -6.30 10.34 -12.48
N PRO A 665 -7.45 10.93 -12.90
CA PRO A 665 -7.71 11.37 -14.26
C PRO A 665 -6.85 12.54 -14.76
N SER A 666 -5.91 13.07 -13.95
CA SER A 666 -4.89 14.00 -14.45
C SER A 666 -3.84 13.29 -15.31
N TYR A 667 -3.66 11.97 -15.14
CA TYR A 667 -2.76 11.15 -15.94
C TYR A 667 -3.40 10.75 -17.28
N VAL A 668 -3.59 11.71 -18.17
CA VAL A 668 -4.29 11.52 -19.45
C VAL A 668 -3.56 10.53 -20.36
N SER A 669 -2.24 10.37 -20.26
CA SER A 669 -1.52 9.32 -21.01
C SER A 669 -2.05 7.92 -20.68
N ALA A 670 -2.53 7.67 -19.45
CA ALA A 670 -3.12 6.40 -19.08
C ALA A 670 -4.42 6.11 -19.84
N ALA A 671 -5.27 7.12 -20.06
CA ALA A 671 -6.50 6.96 -20.84
C ALA A 671 -6.22 6.57 -22.31
N PHE A 672 -5.28 7.26 -22.95
CA PHE A 672 -4.89 6.97 -24.34
C PHE A 672 -4.16 5.62 -24.45
N GLY A 673 -3.28 5.30 -23.50
CA GLY A 673 -2.63 3.98 -23.41
C GLY A 673 -3.63 2.84 -23.23
N LEU A 674 -4.57 2.98 -22.30
CA LEU A 674 -5.63 2.00 -22.09
C LEU A 674 -6.48 1.80 -23.34
N ALA A 675 -6.91 2.89 -24.00
CA ALA A 675 -7.70 2.81 -25.22
C ALA A 675 -6.93 2.11 -26.37
N ARG A 676 -5.62 2.39 -26.51
CA ARG A 676 -4.75 1.77 -27.52
C ARG A 676 -4.63 0.27 -27.30
N VAL A 677 -4.35 -0.15 -26.08
CA VAL A 677 -4.23 -1.55 -25.70
C VAL A 677 -5.57 -2.28 -25.83
N GLN A 678 -6.69 -1.65 -25.41
CA GLN A 678 -8.03 -2.20 -25.59
C GLN A 678 -8.39 -2.41 -27.07
N LEU A 679 -8.03 -1.46 -27.94
CA LEU A 679 -8.22 -1.61 -29.39
C LEU A 679 -7.37 -2.74 -29.97
N ALA A 680 -6.11 -2.86 -29.53
CA ALA A 680 -5.22 -3.95 -29.94
C ALA A 680 -5.74 -5.33 -29.49
N ALA A 681 -6.37 -5.41 -28.31
CA ALA A 681 -7.04 -6.59 -27.80
C ALA A 681 -8.46 -6.83 -28.41
N GLY A 682 -8.92 -5.96 -29.32
CA GLY A 682 -10.25 -6.07 -29.95
C GLY A 682 -11.42 -5.53 -29.13
N ASN A 683 -11.19 -5.00 -27.92
CA ASN A 683 -12.20 -4.39 -27.06
C ASN A 683 -12.49 -2.93 -27.45
N ARG A 684 -13.14 -2.75 -28.60
CA ARG A 684 -13.50 -1.43 -29.14
C ARG A 684 -14.44 -0.63 -28.22
N GLN A 685 -15.44 -1.28 -27.64
CA GLN A 685 -16.40 -0.62 -26.74
C GLN A 685 -15.73 -0.12 -25.46
N GLY A 686 -14.78 -0.89 -24.91
CA GLY A 686 -13.93 -0.46 -23.80
C GLY A 686 -13.14 0.79 -24.16
N ALA A 687 -12.45 0.78 -25.30
CA ALA A 687 -11.63 1.90 -25.74
C ALA A 687 -12.42 3.18 -25.95
N VAL A 688 -13.62 3.09 -26.54
CA VAL A 688 -14.52 4.23 -26.70
C VAL A 688 -14.93 4.77 -25.33
N ARG A 689 -15.40 3.93 -24.40
CA ARG A 689 -15.77 4.37 -23.04
C ARG A 689 -14.61 5.04 -22.30
N THR A 690 -13.40 4.51 -22.42
CA THR A 690 -12.19 5.10 -21.83
C THR A 690 -11.93 6.51 -22.39
N LEU A 691 -11.90 6.65 -23.72
CA LEU A 691 -11.68 7.94 -24.37
C LEU A 691 -12.79 8.95 -24.04
N GLU A 692 -14.02 8.47 -23.90
CA GLU A 692 -15.17 9.29 -23.55
C GLU A 692 -15.25 9.65 -22.06
N SER A 693 -14.46 8.99 -21.20
CA SER A 693 -14.34 9.36 -19.79
C SER A 693 -13.41 10.55 -19.56
N VAL A 694 -12.63 10.97 -20.57
CA VAL A 694 -11.78 12.17 -20.48
C VAL A 694 -12.69 13.40 -20.29
N PRO A 695 -12.48 14.19 -19.21
CA PRO A 695 -13.38 15.28 -18.85
C PRO A 695 -13.24 16.47 -19.81
N GLU A 696 -14.32 17.25 -19.94
CA GLU A 696 -14.38 18.46 -20.80
C GLU A 696 -13.38 19.54 -20.40
N SER A 697 -12.98 19.56 -19.13
CA SER A 697 -11.93 20.46 -18.62
C SER A 697 -10.52 20.11 -19.10
N SER A 698 -10.31 18.92 -19.67
CA SER A 698 -9.00 18.49 -20.17
C SER A 698 -8.66 19.16 -21.49
N ILE A 699 -7.43 19.67 -21.62
CA ILE A 699 -6.89 20.16 -22.90
C ILE A 699 -6.85 19.07 -24.00
N HIS A 700 -6.99 17.80 -23.61
CA HIS A 700 -6.98 16.65 -24.51
C HIS A 700 -8.39 16.12 -24.83
N TYR A 701 -9.45 16.75 -24.32
CA TYR A 701 -10.84 16.35 -24.57
C TYR A 701 -11.15 16.19 -26.06
N THR A 702 -10.86 17.22 -26.87
CA THR A 702 -11.09 17.18 -28.32
C THR A 702 -10.34 16.04 -28.98
N ALA A 703 -9.08 15.80 -28.61
CA ALA A 703 -8.29 14.69 -29.16
C ALA A 703 -8.89 13.33 -28.78
N ALA A 704 -9.33 13.16 -27.53
CA ALA A 704 -9.96 11.94 -27.05
C ALA A 704 -11.29 11.66 -27.78
N ARG A 705 -12.13 12.68 -27.98
CA ARG A 705 -13.38 12.56 -28.74
C ARG A 705 -13.15 12.24 -30.21
N VAL A 706 -12.16 12.87 -30.85
CA VAL A 706 -11.76 12.54 -32.22
C VAL A 706 -11.31 11.07 -32.32
N ALA A 707 -10.51 10.61 -31.34
CA ALA A 707 -10.08 9.22 -31.26
C ALA A 707 -11.25 8.26 -31.03
N ALA A 708 -12.23 8.61 -30.19
CA ALA A 708 -13.42 7.78 -29.95
C ALA A 708 -14.28 7.61 -31.21
N VAL A 709 -14.48 8.69 -31.99
CA VAL A 709 -15.15 8.62 -33.31
C VAL A 709 -14.43 7.64 -34.22
N ARG A 710 -13.10 7.78 -34.36
CA ARG A 710 -12.31 6.88 -35.21
C ARG A 710 -12.29 5.44 -34.69
N ALA A 711 -12.29 5.24 -33.37
CA ALA A 711 -12.37 3.95 -32.72
C ALA A 711 -13.67 3.22 -33.05
N ARG A 712 -14.80 3.92 -33.17
CA ARG A 712 -16.08 3.32 -33.61
C ARG A 712 -16.03 2.84 -35.06
N LEU A 713 -15.43 3.63 -35.95
CA LEU A 713 -15.58 3.48 -37.40
C LEU A 713 -14.50 2.62 -38.07
N ARG A 714 -13.23 2.88 -37.80
CA ARG A 714 -12.13 2.41 -38.66
C ARG A 714 -11.96 0.90 -38.64
N GLN A 715 -11.65 0.33 -39.81
CA GLN A 715 -11.46 -1.12 -40.03
C GLN A 715 -12.62 -2.01 -39.56
N ARG A 716 -13.81 -1.46 -39.34
CA ARG A 716 -15.01 -2.27 -39.13
C ARG A 716 -15.56 -2.70 -40.49
N THR A 717 -15.85 -3.98 -40.65
CA THR A 717 -16.52 -4.49 -41.84
C THR A 717 -18.03 -4.33 -41.68
N ALA A 718 -18.62 -3.51 -42.55
CA ALA A 718 -20.06 -3.38 -42.68
C ALA A 718 -20.67 -4.74 -43.09
N THR A 719 -21.29 -5.45 -42.15
CA THR A 719 -22.11 -6.65 -42.45
C THR A 719 -23.59 -6.29 -42.36
N ALA A 720 -24.42 -6.90 -43.20
CA ALA A 720 -25.84 -6.54 -43.39
C ALA A 720 -26.73 -6.62 -42.13
N GLY A 721 -26.26 -7.26 -41.05
CA GLY A 721 -27.00 -7.48 -39.80
C GLY A 721 -26.39 -6.83 -38.54
N ASP A 722 -25.36 -6.00 -38.65
CA ASP A 722 -24.67 -5.38 -37.50
C ASP A 722 -25.47 -4.17 -36.96
N VAL A 723 -26.58 -4.43 -36.27
CA VAL A 723 -27.40 -3.40 -35.60
C VAL A 723 -26.57 -2.50 -34.65
N PRO A 724 -25.62 -3.02 -33.85
CA PRO A 724 -24.72 -2.19 -33.06
C PRO A 724 -23.90 -1.18 -33.87
N PHE A 725 -23.67 -1.41 -35.18
CA PHE A 725 -22.93 -0.46 -36.00
C PHE A 725 -23.74 0.79 -36.33
N LEU A 726 -25.06 0.67 -36.50
CA LEU A 726 -25.91 1.82 -36.75
C LEU A 726 -25.92 2.77 -35.54
N ASP A 727 -25.92 2.21 -34.33
CA ASP A 727 -25.82 2.98 -33.09
C ASP A 727 -24.46 3.67 -32.99
N ASP A 728 -23.37 2.98 -33.34
CA ASP A 728 -22.03 3.57 -33.39
C ASP A 728 -21.89 4.68 -34.45
N LEU A 729 -22.52 4.53 -35.62
CA LEU A 729 -22.57 5.57 -36.66
C LEU A 729 -23.34 6.80 -36.17
N THR A 730 -24.49 6.58 -35.51
CA THR A 730 -25.31 7.66 -34.96
C THR A 730 -24.58 8.39 -33.83
N ALA A 731 -23.94 7.64 -32.92
CA ALA A 731 -23.12 8.20 -31.86
C ALA A 731 -21.91 8.97 -32.40
N ALA A 732 -21.22 8.43 -33.42
CA ALA A 732 -20.11 9.11 -34.08
C ALA A 732 -20.54 10.42 -34.75
N ALA A 733 -21.69 10.43 -35.43
CA ALA A 733 -22.25 11.64 -36.03
C ALA A 733 -22.60 12.69 -34.98
N GLY A 734 -23.33 12.32 -33.93
CA GLY A 734 -23.68 13.23 -32.84
C GLY A 734 -22.46 13.81 -32.14
N GLN A 735 -21.38 13.03 -32.01
CA GLN A 735 -20.12 13.50 -31.43
C GLN A 735 -19.36 14.48 -32.34
N VAL A 736 -19.39 14.28 -33.67
CA VAL A 736 -18.81 15.25 -34.61
C VAL A 736 -19.58 16.58 -34.55
N GLU A 737 -20.92 16.53 -34.42
CA GLU A 737 -21.75 17.74 -34.25
C GLU A 737 -21.46 18.44 -32.91
N ALA A 738 -21.35 17.69 -31.81
CA ALA A 738 -21.03 18.26 -30.50
C ALA A 738 -19.67 18.95 -30.46
N LEU A 739 -18.67 18.41 -31.16
CA LEU A 739 -17.31 18.98 -31.23
C LEU A 739 -17.25 20.34 -31.93
N ASP A 740 -18.27 20.74 -32.70
CA ASP A 740 -18.36 22.06 -33.33
C ASP A 740 -18.41 23.17 -32.27
N ALA A 741 -19.11 22.92 -31.16
CA ALA A 741 -19.17 23.84 -30.03
C ALA A 741 -17.84 23.99 -29.27
N TYR A 742 -16.92 23.02 -29.43
CA TYR A 742 -15.62 22.98 -28.75
C TYR A 742 -14.46 23.45 -29.65
N GLY A 743 -14.75 24.22 -30.70
CA GLY A 743 -13.73 24.86 -31.53
C GLY A 743 -12.92 23.86 -32.38
N LEU A 744 -13.52 22.73 -32.76
CA LEU A 744 -12.90 21.80 -33.69
C LEU A 744 -12.59 22.51 -35.01
N ASP A 745 -11.35 22.39 -35.47
CA ASP A 745 -10.91 22.95 -36.75
C ASP A 745 -11.86 22.52 -37.90
N PRO A 746 -12.32 23.44 -38.75
CA PRO A 746 -13.29 23.13 -39.81
C PRO A 746 -12.81 22.03 -40.77
N ALA A 747 -11.50 21.95 -41.07
CA ALA A 747 -10.99 20.90 -41.93
C ALA A 747 -11.02 19.53 -41.21
N ARG A 748 -10.66 19.47 -39.93
CA ARG A 748 -10.78 18.24 -39.12
C ARG A 748 -12.24 17.77 -38.98
N ARG A 749 -13.18 18.70 -38.82
CA ARG A 749 -14.62 18.40 -38.79
C ARG A 749 -15.08 17.73 -40.07
N GLU A 750 -14.77 18.32 -41.22
CA GLU A 750 -15.17 17.77 -42.52
C GLU A 750 -14.46 16.44 -42.84
N GLN A 751 -13.23 16.23 -42.36
CA GLN A 751 -12.55 14.93 -42.44
C GLN A 751 -13.30 13.85 -41.66
N LEU A 752 -13.69 14.13 -40.41
CA LEU A 752 -14.46 13.19 -39.59
C LEU A 752 -15.86 12.95 -40.16
N ALA A 753 -16.52 14.00 -40.66
CA ALA A 753 -17.80 13.87 -41.33
C ALA A 753 -17.70 12.94 -42.56
N ALA A 754 -16.63 13.08 -43.35
CA ALA A 754 -16.37 12.19 -44.46
C ALA A 754 -16.11 10.74 -44.02
N GLU A 755 -15.35 10.51 -42.94
CA GLU A 755 -15.15 9.16 -42.35
C GLU A 755 -16.48 8.52 -41.90
N VAL A 756 -17.34 9.28 -41.21
CA VAL A 756 -18.67 8.84 -40.75
C VAL A 756 -19.59 8.51 -41.93
N LEU A 757 -19.73 9.44 -42.89
CA LEU A 757 -20.60 9.26 -44.06
C LEU A 757 -20.10 8.12 -44.98
N GLY A 758 -18.78 7.97 -45.12
CA GLY A 758 -18.18 6.89 -45.89
C GLY A 758 -18.45 5.51 -45.28
N SER A 759 -18.30 5.41 -43.96
CA SER A 759 -18.63 4.19 -43.21
C SER A 759 -20.12 3.85 -43.29
N ALA A 760 -20.99 4.86 -43.20
CA ALA A 760 -22.42 4.67 -43.39
C ALA A 760 -22.78 4.22 -44.81
N LEU A 761 -22.08 4.74 -45.84
CA LEU A 761 -22.30 4.35 -47.22
C LEU A 761 -21.91 2.90 -47.45
N ASP A 762 -20.77 2.45 -46.92
CA ASP A 762 -20.36 1.05 -46.95
C ASP A 762 -21.39 0.16 -46.24
N TRP A 763 -21.95 0.60 -45.10
CA TRP A 763 -23.01 -0.13 -44.40
C TRP A 763 -24.29 -0.31 -45.22
N ILE A 764 -24.75 0.75 -45.91
CA ILE A 764 -25.90 0.67 -46.80
C ILE A 764 -25.62 -0.26 -47.99
N LEU A 765 -24.45 -0.11 -48.63
CA LEU A 765 -24.08 -0.91 -49.81
C LEU A 765 -23.87 -2.39 -49.49
N SER A 766 -23.49 -2.73 -48.25
CA SER A 766 -23.42 -4.11 -47.77
C SER A 766 -24.77 -4.76 -47.47
N GLY A 767 -25.90 -4.07 -47.70
CA GLY A 767 -27.25 -4.61 -47.47
C GLY A 767 -27.85 -4.31 -46.09
N GLY A 768 -27.29 -3.38 -45.31
CA GLY A 768 -27.79 -2.98 -43.98
C GLY A 768 -29.25 -2.47 -43.96
N GLN A 769 -29.82 -2.11 -45.11
CA GLN A 769 -31.22 -1.69 -45.23
C GLN A 769 -32.24 -2.82 -45.01
N GLY A 770 -31.89 -4.09 -45.27
CA GLY A 770 -32.82 -5.22 -45.19
C GLY A 770 -33.27 -5.59 -43.76
N SER A 771 -32.57 -5.07 -42.75
CA SER A 771 -32.73 -5.43 -41.33
C SER A 771 -33.51 -4.38 -40.52
N THR A 772 -33.93 -3.27 -41.15
CA THR A 772 -34.63 -2.16 -40.46
C THR A 772 -35.95 -1.81 -41.16
N PRO A 773 -37.07 -1.64 -40.43
CA PRO A 773 -38.33 -1.25 -41.03
C PRO A 773 -38.21 0.18 -41.58
N ALA A 774 -38.41 0.34 -42.89
CA ALA A 774 -38.48 1.59 -43.64
C ALA A 774 -37.57 2.74 -43.11
N ALA A 775 -36.31 2.78 -43.56
CA ALA A 775 -35.34 3.85 -43.32
C ALA A 775 -35.73 5.25 -43.92
N GLY A 776 -37.02 5.58 -43.97
CA GLY A 776 -37.52 6.87 -44.39
C GLY A 776 -37.55 7.85 -43.21
N GLY A 777 -36.41 8.50 -42.92
CA GLY A 777 -36.40 9.69 -42.05
C GLY A 777 -35.18 9.91 -41.16
N ARG A 778 -34.24 8.96 -41.03
CA ARG A 778 -33.01 9.19 -40.26
C ARG A 778 -32.01 10.01 -41.06
N VAL A 779 -31.45 11.02 -40.42
CA VAL A 779 -30.47 11.95 -40.98
C VAL A 779 -29.16 11.81 -40.20
N LEU A 780 -28.04 11.74 -40.92
CA LEU A 780 -26.69 11.66 -40.39
C LEU A 780 -25.90 12.88 -40.90
N LEU A 781 -25.46 13.77 -40.01
CA LEU A 781 -24.71 15.00 -40.38
C LEU A 781 -25.42 15.83 -41.48
N GLY A 782 -26.74 15.97 -41.34
CA GLY A 782 -27.59 16.67 -42.30
C GLY A 782 -27.81 15.95 -43.65
N SER A 783 -27.43 14.67 -43.78
CA SER A 783 -27.63 13.85 -44.98
C SER A 783 -28.59 12.70 -44.70
N GLY A 784 -29.54 12.42 -45.60
CA GLY A 784 -30.45 11.27 -45.44
C GLY A 784 -29.67 9.94 -45.40
N LEU A 785 -30.09 9.00 -44.55
CA LEU A 785 -29.49 7.67 -44.42
C LEU A 785 -29.93 6.74 -45.57
N ASP A 786 -29.68 7.17 -46.80
CA ASP A 786 -29.83 6.41 -48.03
C ASP A 786 -28.58 6.62 -48.92
N GLU A 787 -28.39 5.75 -49.94
CA GLU A 787 -27.18 5.82 -50.78
C GLU A 787 -27.01 7.22 -51.42
N ARG A 788 -28.11 7.83 -51.86
CA ARG A 788 -28.09 9.11 -52.57
C ARG A 788 -27.71 10.26 -51.63
N GLY A 789 -28.32 10.30 -50.44
CA GLY A 789 -28.08 11.28 -49.39
C GLY A 789 -26.65 11.24 -48.88
N LEU A 790 -26.13 10.05 -48.57
CA LEU A 790 -24.75 9.88 -48.10
C LEU A 790 -23.72 10.28 -49.15
N ARG A 791 -23.96 9.94 -50.43
CA ARG A 791 -23.11 10.38 -51.55
C ARG A 791 -23.08 11.89 -51.73
N PHE A 792 -24.23 12.57 -51.63
CA PHE A 792 -24.29 14.04 -51.62
C PHE A 792 -23.55 14.63 -50.41
N GLY A 793 -23.70 14.03 -49.24
CA GLY A 793 -22.98 14.41 -48.02
C GLY A 793 -21.45 14.33 -48.20
N LEU A 794 -20.96 13.21 -48.74
CA LEU A 794 -19.54 13.00 -49.03
C LEU A 794 -18.99 14.00 -50.06
N GLU A 795 -19.72 14.23 -51.15
CA GLU A 795 -19.35 15.24 -52.15
C GLU A 795 -19.22 16.63 -51.49
N ARG A 796 -20.20 17.03 -50.68
CA ARG A 796 -20.20 18.30 -49.96
C ARG A 796 -19.01 18.42 -49.00
N ALA A 797 -18.70 17.36 -48.26
CA ALA A 797 -17.58 17.33 -47.31
C ALA A 797 -16.25 17.53 -48.04
N TYR A 798 -15.98 16.74 -49.10
CA TYR A 798 -14.74 16.87 -49.87
C TYR A 798 -14.60 18.21 -50.61
N ARG A 799 -15.69 18.78 -51.15
CA ARG A 799 -15.66 20.14 -51.73
C ARG A 799 -15.36 21.21 -50.68
N THR A 800 -15.79 21.00 -49.44
CA THR A 800 -15.47 21.92 -48.33
C THR A 800 -14.01 21.77 -47.91
N LEU A 801 -13.49 20.55 -47.79
CA LEU A 801 -12.07 20.30 -47.59
C LEU A 801 -11.20 20.94 -48.67
N ALA A 802 -11.57 20.80 -49.95
CA ALA A 802 -10.84 21.40 -51.07
C ALA A 802 -10.76 22.94 -50.98
N ARG A 803 -11.81 23.60 -50.45
CA ARG A 803 -11.82 25.05 -50.20
C ARG A 803 -10.90 25.45 -49.05
N LEU A 804 -10.79 24.60 -48.03
CA LEU A 804 -9.93 24.81 -46.85
C LEU A 804 -8.47 24.41 -47.07
N ALA A 805 -8.17 23.61 -48.11
CA ALA A 805 -6.84 23.16 -48.47
C ALA A 805 -5.89 24.33 -48.75
N ARG A 806 -4.66 24.23 -48.22
CA ARG A 806 -3.62 25.27 -48.34
C ARG A 806 -2.78 25.11 -49.60
N GLY A 807 -2.67 23.88 -50.13
CA GLY A 807 -1.87 23.55 -51.33
C GLY A 807 -2.72 23.27 -52.57
N GLY A 808 -2.15 23.54 -53.75
CA GLY A 808 -2.81 23.27 -55.04
C GLY A 808 -3.02 21.78 -55.32
N GLU A 809 -2.03 20.94 -55.03
CA GLU A 809 -2.11 19.48 -55.23
C GLU A 809 -3.14 18.83 -54.31
N GLU A 810 -3.12 19.16 -53.01
CA GLU A 810 -4.11 18.70 -52.03
C GLU A 810 -5.54 19.08 -52.45
N ARG A 811 -5.73 20.31 -52.95
CA ARG A 811 -7.02 20.77 -53.45
C ARG A 811 -7.50 19.94 -54.66
N ILE A 812 -6.61 19.69 -55.63
CA ILE A 812 -6.95 18.87 -56.82
C ILE A 812 -7.37 17.48 -56.38
N GLU A 813 -6.59 16.85 -55.51
CA GLU A 813 -6.89 15.51 -55.00
C GLU A 813 -8.28 15.48 -54.32
N LEU A 814 -8.57 16.42 -53.42
CA LEU A 814 -9.85 16.49 -52.72
C LEU A 814 -11.05 16.72 -53.67
N VAL A 815 -10.86 17.49 -54.75
CA VAL A 815 -11.89 17.67 -55.80
C VAL A 815 -12.10 16.37 -56.57
N GLU A 816 -11.04 15.64 -56.90
CA GLU A 816 -11.15 14.32 -57.53
C GLU A 816 -11.89 13.33 -56.62
N ARG A 817 -11.58 13.32 -55.31
CA ARG A 817 -12.33 12.52 -54.33
C ARG A 817 -13.81 12.91 -54.29
N ALA A 818 -14.14 14.20 -54.28
CA ALA A 818 -15.54 14.66 -54.33
C ALA A 818 -16.27 14.12 -55.58
N ASN A 819 -15.62 14.14 -56.74
CA ASN A 819 -16.19 13.65 -57.98
C ASN A 819 -16.42 12.12 -57.97
N ARG A 820 -15.59 11.35 -57.25
CA ARG A 820 -15.79 9.89 -57.08
C ARG A 820 -17.11 9.55 -56.40
N TYR A 821 -17.56 10.38 -55.46
CA TYR A 821 -18.78 10.13 -54.67
C TYR A 821 -20.05 10.79 -55.24
N ARG A 822 -19.95 11.64 -56.27
CA ARG A 822 -21.09 12.36 -56.87
C ARG A 822 -22.24 11.43 -57.27
N PRO A 823 -23.48 11.62 -56.76
CA PRO A 823 -24.65 10.82 -57.13
C PRO A 823 -24.94 10.86 -58.63
N ARG A 824 -25.47 9.75 -59.20
CA ARG A 824 -25.97 9.77 -60.59
C ARG A 824 -27.23 10.63 -60.65
N THR A 825 -27.17 11.71 -61.42
CA THR A 825 -28.35 12.44 -61.86
C THR A 825 -28.69 11.89 -63.24
N TRP A 826 -29.90 11.33 -63.40
CA TRP A 826 -30.42 11.02 -64.73
C TRP A 826 -30.67 12.38 -65.39
N VAL A 827 -29.94 12.65 -66.48
CA VAL A 827 -30.21 13.77 -67.39
C VAL A 827 -31.06 13.23 -68.53
#